data_AF-A0A8T8TWM1-F1
#
_entry.id   AF-A0A8T8TWM1-F1
#
_cell.length_a   1.000
_cell.length_b   1.000
_cell.length_c   1.000
_cell.angle_alpha   90.00
_cell.angle_beta   90.00
_cell.angle_gamma   90.00
#
_symmetry.space_group_name_H-M   'P 1'
#
loop_
_entity.id
_entity.type
_entity.pdbx_description
1 polymer ?
#
loop_
_entity_poly.entity_id
_entity_poly.type
_entity_poly.pdbx_seq_one_letter_code
_entity_poly.pdbx_strand_id
1 'polypeptide(L)'
;MSLTGFVLSLSNRQETSTCTPPAPFSNPQRPDFAACLATIDNFTVSQRAASGCFQDATQGVLSFSGCESICGPGYSLWGWKDTINRLSLLVLPTIVLIAHLAFPALGWWNYFVVSFHTVGNPIGSLRSLLTRLENHRRLRRAAQEIFRGDLRAMRATATVFATYEEHSWQDVSEHFAAMLAEKPLNQDERCTILRTSHRLSSTRLASTSSAAVAIVALVGTLASAIVQTIKQIDEVNTRVYNETTGTIAVVCIMFMAIPQVWISARLGTFTTDSGSSHILETMSNRLKEVTTASDRTSPLFPALKLSSCPLLPPDRRPHLLLWVFQQLPSRISSWFDSFFSHCPLESSVLEDDTENATFLGANPDRASYISLNSSWRPCKHLSTDTNGRSHTEMTVVSIISVVFGACLPAIFLSLTNHSDQRSLAIGCRSLTWISITGIWLSSFILDSILRYLVCRFSWHRDSVHKVNSFWHWAVVKDAIVTCIVITLVLLVELGRYNSCWCRASFSHPSSVTLSPYSAKQWSESQIFWASLPLTGLFVNLGLILWVELRFENWRSCIPWFSLEGGSPLYKSGKEMQEELDELKELEKKEITYDHRFENTMLEANKPELKHVEAVELREFKEGAHVREGYGQSQGLWRAV
;
A
#
# COMPACT_ATOMS: atom_id res chain seq x y z
N MET A 1 12.35 25.13 14.88
CA MET A 1 12.14 26.16 13.84
C MET A 1 10.78 26.80 14.09
N SER A 2 10.76 28.04 14.56
CA SER A 2 9.53 28.78 14.83
C SER A 2 8.92 29.24 13.51
N LEU A 3 7.76 28.69 13.13
CA LEU A 3 6.97 29.06 11.95
C LEU A 3 6.32 30.47 12.05
N THR A 4 6.71 31.28 13.03
CA THR A 4 6.13 32.61 13.30
C THR A 4 6.83 33.76 12.56
N GLY A 5 7.77 33.48 11.66
CA GLY A 5 8.67 34.49 11.10
C GLY A 5 8.39 34.99 9.67
N PHE A 6 7.27 34.65 9.05
CA PHE A 6 6.87 35.27 7.77
C PHE A 6 6.06 36.54 8.04
N VAL A 7 6.74 37.62 8.44
CA VAL A 7 6.15 38.96 8.43
C VAL A 7 6.21 39.44 6.99
N LEU A 8 5.15 39.16 6.22
CA LEU A 8 4.92 39.81 4.93
C LEU A 8 4.87 41.33 5.19
N SER A 9 5.86 42.04 4.68
CA SER A 9 5.90 43.51 4.69
C SER A 9 4.75 44.04 3.84
N LEU A 10 3.57 44.18 4.45
CA LEU A 10 2.43 44.88 3.88
C LEU A 10 2.81 46.37 3.74
N SER A 11 3.11 46.76 2.51
CA SER A 11 3.42 48.14 2.15
C SER A 11 2.26 49.07 2.55
N ASN A 12 2.58 50.02 3.42
CA ASN A 12 1.64 50.92 4.10
C ASN A 12 1.20 52.07 3.17
N ARG A 13 0.47 51.76 2.09
CA ARG A 13 -0.13 52.79 1.23
C ARG A 13 -1.55 53.08 1.71
N GLN A 14 -1.64 54.04 2.64
CA GLN A 14 -2.88 54.62 3.15
C GLN A 14 -3.49 55.59 2.13
N GLU A 15 -4.56 55.17 1.47
CA GLU A 15 -5.72 56.03 1.22
C GLU A 15 -6.92 55.31 1.84
N THR A 16 -7.17 55.59 3.11
CA THR A 16 -8.25 54.98 3.89
C THR A 16 -9.57 55.61 3.50
N SER A 17 -10.16 55.17 2.39
CA SER A 17 -11.61 55.23 2.27
C SER A 17 -12.18 54.36 3.39
N THR A 18 -12.71 54.98 4.44
CA THR A 18 -13.33 54.27 5.56
C THR A 18 -14.52 53.46 5.03
N CYS A 19 -14.38 52.13 5.02
CA CYS A 19 -15.46 51.22 4.69
C CYS A 19 -16.53 51.31 5.79
N THR A 20 -17.74 51.72 5.41
CA THR A 20 -18.92 51.77 6.27
C THR A 20 -19.92 50.72 5.80
N PRO A 21 -20.09 49.59 6.52
CA PRO A 21 -20.99 48.52 6.11
C PRO A 21 -22.45 49.02 6.06
N PRO A 22 -23.26 48.59 5.08
CA PRO A 22 -24.67 48.98 4.99
C PRO A 22 -25.51 48.49 6.19
N ALA A 23 -26.64 49.16 6.42
CA ALA A 23 -27.48 49.05 7.62
C ALA A 23 -28.05 47.66 8.03
N PRO A 24 -28.10 46.57 7.22
CA PRO A 24 -28.48 45.26 7.79
C PRO A 24 -27.43 44.64 8.72
N PHE A 25 -26.18 45.12 8.71
CA PHE A 25 -25.08 44.55 9.51
C PHE A 25 -24.81 45.27 10.85
N SER A 26 -25.69 46.18 11.29
CA SER A 26 -25.54 46.89 12.57
C SER A 26 -25.88 46.03 13.80
N ASN A 27 -26.34 44.79 13.62
CA ASN A 27 -26.64 43.87 14.70
C ASN A 27 -25.37 43.10 15.12
N PRO A 28 -24.93 43.13 16.40
CA PRO A 28 -23.68 42.51 16.84
C PRO A 28 -23.62 40.98 16.74
N GLN A 29 -24.73 40.29 16.42
CA GLN A 29 -24.68 38.86 16.12
C GLN A 29 -23.98 38.64 14.79
N ARG A 30 -22.77 38.07 14.86
CA ARG A 30 -21.99 37.72 13.67
C ARG A 30 -22.76 36.68 12.85
N PRO A 31 -23.20 37.01 11.62
CA PRO A 31 -23.80 36.03 10.75
C PRO A 31 -22.77 34.95 10.40
N ASP A 32 -23.24 33.73 10.13
CA ASP A 32 -22.42 32.72 9.46
C ASP A 32 -21.81 33.34 8.20
N PHE A 33 -20.54 33.09 7.93
CA PHE A 33 -19.83 33.63 6.76
C PHE A 33 -20.58 33.35 5.46
N ALA A 34 -21.21 32.18 5.31
CA ALA A 34 -22.05 31.88 4.15
C ALA A 34 -23.27 32.82 4.05
N ALA A 35 -23.95 33.07 5.18
CA ALA A 35 -25.05 34.03 5.27
C ALA A 35 -24.59 35.48 5.05
N CYS A 36 -23.39 35.83 5.52
CA CYS A 36 -22.78 37.13 5.27
C CYS A 36 -22.59 37.36 3.77
N LEU A 37 -21.96 36.41 3.07
CA LEU A 37 -21.74 36.49 1.64
C LEU A 37 -23.06 36.57 0.86
N ALA A 38 -24.08 35.78 1.25
CA ALA A 38 -25.40 35.81 0.61
C ALA A 38 -26.08 37.17 0.79
N THR A 39 -25.90 37.79 1.96
CA THR A 39 -26.40 39.14 2.22
C THR A 39 -25.67 40.19 1.38
N ILE A 40 -24.35 40.06 1.22
CA ILE A 40 -23.57 40.97 0.38
C ILE A 40 -23.94 40.83 -1.11
N ASP A 41 -24.22 39.62 -1.57
CA ASP A 41 -24.62 39.38 -2.96
C ASP A 41 -25.94 40.10 -3.30
N ASN A 42 -26.85 40.21 -2.33
CA ASN A 42 -28.11 40.96 -2.47
C ASN A 42 -27.94 42.49 -2.48
N PHE A 43 -26.74 43.03 -2.24
CA PHE A 43 -26.54 44.48 -2.30
C PHE A 43 -26.63 45.00 -3.73
N THR A 44 -27.35 46.12 -3.90
CA THR A 44 -27.39 46.84 -5.17
C THR A 44 -26.03 47.48 -5.46
N VAL A 45 -25.74 47.75 -6.75
CA VAL A 45 -24.50 48.44 -7.15
C VAL A 45 -24.34 49.78 -6.41
N SER A 46 -25.44 50.51 -6.18
CA SER A 46 -25.43 51.77 -5.42
C SER A 46 -25.08 51.56 -3.94
N GLN A 47 -25.61 50.52 -3.29
CA GLN A 47 -25.25 50.16 -1.91
C GLN A 47 -23.79 49.75 -1.79
N ARG A 48 -23.29 48.95 -2.75
CA ARG A 48 -21.88 48.53 -2.82
C ARG A 48 -20.96 49.74 -2.97
N ALA A 49 -21.27 50.64 -3.90
CA ALA A 49 -20.50 51.87 -4.12
C ALA A 49 -20.53 52.80 -2.90
N ALA A 50 -21.69 53.00 -2.28
CA ALA A 50 -21.85 53.86 -1.11
C ALA A 50 -21.11 53.33 0.14
N SER A 51 -20.89 52.02 0.25
CA SER A 51 -20.21 51.43 1.40
C SER A 51 -18.71 51.75 1.46
N GLY A 52 -18.07 52.06 0.32
CA GLY A 52 -16.61 52.21 0.23
C GLY A 52 -15.81 50.91 0.49
N CYS A 53 -16.48 49.76 0.64
CA CYS A 53 -15.86 48.48 0.97
C CYS A 53 -15.39 47.70 -0.27
N PHE A 54 -15.91 48.05 -1.44
CA PHE A 54 -15.66 47.37 -2.71
C PHE A 54 -14.58 48.09 -3.53
N GLN A 55 -13.67 47.32 -4.12
CA GLN A 55 -12.73 47.83 -5.13
C GLN A 55 -13.45 48.08 -6.46
N ASP A 56 -14.42 47.22 -6.81
CA ASP A 56 -15.32 47.39 -7.94
C ASP A 56 -16.75 47.03 -7.53
N ALA A 57 -17.59 48.05 -7.36
CA ALA A 57 -18.99 47.88 -6.96
C ALA A 57 -19.85 47.21 -8.05
N THR A 58 -19.49 47.37 -9.33
CA THR A 58 -20.23 46.79 -10.45
C THR A 58 -19.99 45.30 -10.56
N GLN A 59 -18.74 44.88 -10.39
CA GLN A 59 -18.34 43.46 -10.41
C GLN A 59 -18.49 42.77 -9.05
N GLY A 60 -18.77 43.53 -7.98
CA GLY A 60 -18.86 42.99 -6.63
C GLY A 60 -17.50 42.50 -6.10
N VAL A 61 -16.41 43.17 -6.47
CA VAL A 61 -15.06 42.84 -5.97
C VAL A 61 -14.86 43.55 -4.63
N LEU A 62 -14.87 42.78 -3.55
CA LEU A 62 -14.76 43.27 -2.19
C LEU A 62 -13.29 43.39 -1.79
N SER A 63 -12.87 44.52 -1.20
CA SER A 63 -11.53 44.62 -0.62
C SER A 63 -11.40 43.69 0.59
N PHE A 64 -10.20 43.21 0.91
CA PHE A 64 -9.98 42.40 2.12
C PHE A 64 -10.47 43.11 3.39
N SER A 65 -10.11 44.39 3.57
CA SER A 65 -10.59 45.22 4.69
C SER A 65 -12.10 45.40 4.68
N GLY A 66 -12.71 45.51 3.49
CA GLY A 66 -14.16 45.56 3.33
C GLY A 66 -14.84 44.27 3.75
N CYS A 67 -14.24 43.12 3.40
CA CYS A 67 -14.71 41.81 3.84
C CYS A 67 -14.64 41.66 5.36
N GLU A 68 -13.52 42.02 5.99
CA GLU A 68 -13.40 41.97 7.44
C GLU A 68 -14.36 42.95 8.15
N SER A 69 -14.66 44.09 7.53
CA SER A 69 -15.60 45.06 8.10
C SER A 69 -17.05 44.59 8.04
N ILE A 70 -17.44 43.85 6.98
CA ILE A 70 -18.81 43.36 6.80
C ILE A 70 -19.02 42.00 7.48
N CYS A 71 -18.11 41.05 7.27
CA CYS A 71 -18.23 39.67 7.76
C CYS A 71 -17.44 39.40 9.04
N GLY A 72 -16.60 40.33 9.49
CA GLY A 72 -15.70 40.15 10.62
C GLY A 72 -14.35 39.51 10.23
N PRO A 73 -13.32 39.64 11.09
CA PRO A 73 -12.00 39.04 10.89
C PRO A 73 -11.96 37.54 11.20
N GLY A 74 -13.10 36.94 11.55
CA GLY A 74 -13.19 35.56 12.01
C GLY A 74 -13.26 34.54 10.88
N TYR A 75 -13.36 33.28 11.30
CA TYR A 75 -13.80 32.18 10.45
C TYR A 75 -15.20 31.77 10.89
N SER A 76 -15.97 31.20 9.96
CA SER A 76 -17.23 30.54 10.29
C SER A 76 -17.11 29.03 10.14
N LEU A 77 -17.52 28.30 11.16
CA LEU A 77 -17.68 26.85 11.07
C LEU A 77 -18.97 26.55 10.32
N TRP A 78 -19.01 25.43 9.61
CA TRP A 78 -20.25 24.98 9.00
C TRP A 78 -21.30 24.66 10.08
N GLY A 79 -22.57 24.75 9.69
CA GLY A 79 -23.65 24.15 10.46
C GLY A 79 -23.37 22.66 10.72
N TRP A 80 -23.82 22.17 11.88
CA TRP A 80 -23.57 20.78 12.30
C TRP A 80 -24.04 19.74 11.27
N LYS A 81 -25.21 19.99 10.65
CA LYS A 81 -25.78 19.12 9.60
C LYS A 81 -24.86 19.02 8.38
N ASP A 82 -24.33 20.15 7.91
CA ASP A 82 -23.44 20.18 6.75
C ASP A 82 -22.07 19.58 7.08
N THR A 83 -21.57 19.85 8.28
CA THR A 83 -20.34 19.22 8.81
C THR A 83 -20.44 17.71 8.79
N ILE A 84 -21.53 17.14 9.35
CA ILE A 84 -21.73 15.68 9.35
C ILE A 84 -21.83 15.14 7.93
N ASN A 85 -22.61 15.78 7.06
CA ASN A 85 -22.77 15.32 5.68
C ASN A 85 -21.42 15.26 4.97
N ARG A 86 -20.61 16.32 5.08
CA ARG A 86 -19.26 16.40 4.52
C ARG A 86 -18.33 15.33 5.09
N LEU A 87 -18.30 15.19 6.42
CA LEU A 87 -17.51 14.16 7.08
C LEU A 87 -17.96 12.76 6.68
N SER A 88 -19.26 12.48 6.55
CA SER A 88 -19.74 11.15 6.15
C SER A 88 -19.35 10.78 4.72
N LEU A 89 -19.38 11.75 3.79
CA LEU A 89 -18.97 11.56 2.40
C LEU A 89 -17.47 11.28 2.28
N LEU A 90 -16.69 11.73 3.26
CA LEU A 90 -15.26 11.53 3.32
C LEU A 90 -14.87 10.28 4.13
N VAL A 91 -15.19 10.29 5.42
CA VAL A 91 -14.72 9.34 6.41
C VAL A 91 -15.22 7.94 6.10
N LEU A 92 -16.47 7.77 5.67
CA LEU A 92 -17.02 6.44 5.40
C LEU A 92 -16.29 5.76 4.22
N PRO A 93 -16.15 6.36 3.02
CA PRO A 93 -15.37 5.74 1.95
C PRO A 93 -13.91 5.50 2.32
N THR A 94 -13.28 6.41 3.05
CA THR A 94 -11.89 6.24 3.51
C THR A 94 -11.75 5.05 4.45
N ILE A 95 -12.63 4.92 5.46
CA ILE A 95 -12.62 3.78 6.37
C ILE A 95 -12.88 2.50 5.60
N VAL A 96 -13.84 2.49 4.67
CA VAL A 96 -14.13 1.31 3.84
C VAL A 96 -12.90 0.93 3.01
N LEU A 97 -12.23 1.86 2.35
CA LEU A 97 -11.00 1.58 1.59
C LEU A 97 -9.88 1.04 2.47
N ILE A 98 -9.60 1.71 3.59
CA ILE A 98 -8.54 1.30 4.52
C ILE A 98 -8.86 -0.08 5.10
N ALA A 99 -10.11 -0.37 5.46
CA ALA A 99 -10.54 -1.68 5.95
C ALA A 99 -10.34 -2.81 4.93
N HIS A 100 -10.23 -2.48 3.63
CA HIS A 100 -9.94 -3.43 2.56
C HIS A 100 -8.45 -3.58 2.24
N LEU A 101 -7.56 -2.86 2.91
CA LEU A 101 -6.14 -3.19 2.91
C LEU A 101 -5.97 -4.59 3.53
N ALA A 102 -5.05 -5.37 2.97
CA ALA A 102 -4.78 -6.70 3.48
C ALA A 102 -3.90 -6.57 4.73
N PHE A 103 -4.56 -6.60 5.89
CA PHE A 103 -3.90 -6.56 7.19
C PHE A 103 -3.40 -7.96 7.56
N PRO A 104 -2.15 -8.10 8.02
CA PRO A 104 -1.68 -9.34 8.62
C PRO A 104 -2.43 -9.61 9.94
N ALA A 105 -2.63 -10.88 10.30
CA ALA A 105 -3.42 -11.31 11.46
C ALA A 105 -2.66 -11.17 12.79
N LEU A 106 -2.03 -10.01 13.01
CA LEU A 106 -1.11 -9.73 14.10
C LEU A 106 -1.76 -8.98 15.28
N GLY A 107 -3.07 -9.19 15.48
CA GLY A 107 -3.85 -8.50 16.50
C GLY A 107 -4.34 -7.11 16.10
N TRP A 108 -5.27 -6.57 16.90
CA TRP A 108 -5.98 -5.33 16.59
C TRP A 108 -5.07 -4.09 16.50
N TRP A 109 -3.98 -4.07 17.27
CA TRP A 109 -3.03 -2.95 17.27
C TRP A 109 -2.37 -2.75 15.89
N ASN A 110 -2.10 -3.83 15.16
CA ASN A 110 -1.47 -3.74 13.85
C ASN A 110 -2.36 -3.15 12.78
N TYR A 111 -3.69 -3.21 12.95
CA TYR A 111 -4.61 -2.47 12.07
C TYR A 111 -4.40 -0.96 12.20
N PHE A 112 -4.21 -0.46 13.43
CA PHE A 112 -3.91 0.96 13.68
C PHE A 112 -2.55 1.34 13.10
N VAL A 113 -1.53 0.53 13.32
CA VAL A 113 -0.18 0.81 12.80
C VAL A 113 -0.16 0.84 11.28
N VAL A 114 -0.75 -0.15 10.61
CA VAL A 114 -0.85 -0.17 9.14
C VAL A 114 -1.66 1.03 8.65
N SER A 115 -2.78 1.37 9.30
CA SER A 115 -3.58 2.54 8.92
C SER A 115 -2.79 3.85 9.06
N PHE A 116 -2.06 4.03 10.17
CA PHE A 116 -1.19 5.19 10.37
C PHE A 116 -0.04 5.21 9.35
N HIS A 117 0.56 4.07 9.01
CA HIS A 117 1.59 4.03 7.98
C HIS A 117 1.03 4.40 6.60
N THR A 118 -0.13 3.86 6.23
CA THR A 118 -0.76 4.12 4.94
C THR A 118 -1.19 5.58 4.79
N VAL A 119 -1.73 6.20 5.84
CA VAL A 119 -2.16 7.62 5.83
C VAL A 119 -0.98 8.58 6.03
N GLY A 120 -0.02 8.24 6.89
CA GLY A 120 1.12 9.09 7.25
C GLY A 120 2.30 8.99 6.29
N ASN A 121 2.44 7.86 5.59
CA ASN A 121 3.49 7.62 4.59
C ASN A 121 2.95 6.79 3.40
N PRO A 122 1.99 7.32 2.62
CA PRO A 122 1.39 6.61 1.50
C PRO A 122 2.42 6.19 0.43
N ILE A 123 3.49 6.96 0.25
CA ILE A 123 4.60 6.65 -0.68
C ILE A 123 5.35 5.41 -0.18
N GLY A 124 5.76 5.39 1.09
CA GLY A 124 6.44 4.25 1.71
C GLY A 124 5.59 2.98 1.69
N SER A 125 4.29 3.12 1.97
CA SER A 125 3.32 2.03 1.95
C SER A 125 3.16 1.44 0.54
N LEU A 126 2.90 2.28 -0.47
CA LEU A 126 2.75 1.84 -1.86
C LEU A 126 4.04 1.19 -2.39
N ARG A 127 5.20 1.79 -2.09
CA ARG A 127 6.51 1.23 -2.46
C ARG A 127 6.73 -0.16 -1.86
N SER A 128 6.37 -0.37 -0.59
CA SER A 128 6.52 -1.68 0.07
C SER A 128 5.62 -2.74 -0.55
N LEU A 129 4.36 -2.39 -0.88
CA LEU A 129 3.41 -3.27 -1.57
C LEU A 129 3.94 -3.66 -2.97
N LEU A 130 4.38 -2.67 -3.74
CA LEU A 130 4.96 -2.86 -5.07
C LEU A 130 6.22 -3.74 -5.04
N THR A 131 7.12 -3.50 -4.07
CA THR A 131 8.33 -4.28 -3.86
C THR A 131 8.00 -5.75 -3.58
N ARG A 132 7.00 -6.02 -2.73
CA ARG A 132 6.55 -7.39 -2.45
C ARG A 132 5.97 -8.07 -3.68
N LEU A 133 5.14 -7.36 -4.45
CA LEU A 133 4.56 -7.91 -5.68
C LEU A 133 5.65 -8.28 -6.69
N GLU A 134 6.67 -7.42 -6.85
CA GLU A 134 7.80 -7.70 -7.73
C GLU A 134 8.67 -8.87 -7.23
N ASN A 135 8.92 -8.98 -5.92
CA ASN A 135 9.58 -10.15 -5.33
C ASN A 135 8.84 -11.45 -5.67
N HIS A 136 7.52 -11.46 -5.51
CA HIS A 136 6.69 -12.62 -5.84
C HIS A 136 6.78 -13.01 -7.32
N ARG A 137 6.87 -12.03 -8.22
CA ARG A 137 7.04 -12.27 -9.66
C ARG A 137 8.41 -12.84 -9.98
N ARG A 138 9.47 -12.36 -9.33
CA ARG A 138 10.82 -12.91 -9.47
C ARG A 138 10.88 -14.36 -9.00
N LEU A 139 10.30 -14.66 -7.83
CA LEU A 139 10.23 -16.04 -7.33
C LEU A 139 9.42 -16.96 -8.25
N ARG A 140 8.36 -16.44 -8.88
CA ARG A 140 7.61 -17.17 -9.91
C ARG A 140 8.45 -17.44 -11.16
N ARG A 141 9.23 -16.47 -11.63
CA ARG A 141 10.16 -16.65 -12.75
C ARG A 141 11.25 -17.66 -12.42
N ALA A 142 11.84 -17.58 -11.22
CA ALA A 142 12.81 -18.57 -10.76
C ALA A 142 12.20 -19.99 -10.75
N ALA A 143 10.99 -20.15 -10.22
CA ALA A 143 10.27 -21.43 -10.28
C ALA A 143 9.99 -21.89 -11.73
N GLN A 144 9.76 -20.96 -12.66
CA GLN A 144 9.54 -21.27 -14.08
C GLN A 144 10.81 -21.76 -14.77
N GLU A 145 11.96 -21.17 -14.42
CA GLU A 145 13.27 -21.61 -14.91
C GLU A 145 13.62 -23.00 -14.42
N ILE A 146 13.27 -23.32 -13.17
CA ILE A 146 13.46 -24.64 -12.56
C ILE A 146 12.54 -25.69 -13.21
N PHE A 147 11.25 -25.40 -13.40
CA PHE A 147 10.24 -26.36 -13.85
C PHE A 147 9.77 -26.10 -15.29
N ARG A 148 10.70 -26.13 -16.25
CA ARG A 148 10.38 -25.94 -17.67
C ARG A 148 9.44 -27.05 -18.17
N GLY A 149 8.25 -26.66 -18.59
CA GLY A 149 7.22 -27.58 -19.11
C GLY A 149 6.28 -28.14 -18.04
N ASP A 150 6.56 -27.90 -16.75
CA ASP A 150 5.71 -28.34 -15.65
C ASP A 150 5.08 -27.15 -14.92
N LEU A 151 4.01 -26.63 -15.53
CA LEU A 151 3.30 -25.46 -15.04
C LEU A 151 2.78 -25.64 -13.60
N ARG A 152 2.49 -26.88 -13.20
CA ARG A 152 1.91 -27.19 -11.89
C ARG A 152 2.97 -27.17 -10.80
N ALA A 153 4.08 -27.89 -11.01
CA ALA A 153 5.21 -27.86 -10.09
C ALA A 153 5.80 -26.44 -9.96
N MET A 154 5.85 -25.69 -11.08
CA MET A 154 6.23 -24.28 -11.08
C MET A 154 5.33 -23.45 -10.15
N ARG A 155 3.99 -23.49 -10.33
CA ARG A 155 3.06 -22.70 -9.50
C ARG A 155 3.15 -23.09 -8.03
N ALA A 156 3.23 -24.40 -7.76
CA ALA A 156 3.30 -24.91 -6.41
C ALA A 156 4.55 -24.41 -5.68
N THR A 157 5.70 -24.51 -6.35
CA THR A 157 6.99 -24.04 -5.83
C THR A 157 7.00 -22.52 -5.67
N ALA A 158 6.49 -21.76 -6.64
CA ALA A 158 6.38 -20.30 -6.53
C ALA A 158 5.54 -19.86 -5.32
N THR A 159 4.47 -20.61 -5.00
CA THR A 159 3.63 -20.36 -3.81
C THR A 159 4.43 -20.60 -2.52
N VAL A 160 5.17 -21.71 -2.46
CA VAL A 160 6.02 -22.02 -1.29
C VAL A 160 7.11 -20.96 -1.14
N PHE A 161 7.82 -20.60 -2.22
CA PHE A 161 8.83 -19.54 -2.23
C PHE A 161 8.27 -18.21 -1.75
N ALA A 162 7.12 -17.78 -2.25
CA ALA A 162 6.52 -16.52 -1.82
C ALA A 162 6.07 -16.57 -0.35
N THR A 163 5.68 -17.74 0.17
CA THR A 163 5.36 -17.89 1.61
C THR A 163 6.63 -17.82 2.46
N TYR A 164 7.73 -18.45 2.02
CA TYR A 164 9.04 -18.30 2.66
C TYR A 164 9.49 -16.85 2.63
N GLU A 165 9.35 -16.15 1.51
CA GLU A 165 9.60 -14.72 1.42
C GLU A 165 8.73 -13.99 2.45
N GLU A 166 7.44 -14.28 2.58
CA GLU A 166 6.58 -13.59 3.54
C GLU A 166 6.99 -13.79 5.01
N HIS A 167 7.53 -14.95 5.38
CA HIS A 167 7.91 -15.29 6.76
C HIS A 167 9.40 -15.09 7.07
N SER A 168 10.26 -15.10 6.05
CA SER A 168 11.71 -15.01 6.17
C SER A 168 12.26 -13.93 5.22
N TRP A 169 13.37 -13.27 5.56
CA TRP A 169 14.06 -12.39 4.62
C TRP A 169 15.03 -13.14 3.69
N GLN A 170 14.89 -14.46 3.57
CA GLN A 170 15.77 -15.27 2.74
C GLN A 170 15.12 -15.52 1.38
N ASP A 171 15.91 -15.33 0.33
CA ASP A 171 15.57 -15.85 -0.99
C ASP A 171 15.91 -17.35 -1.02
N VAL A 172 14.88 -18.18 -0.97
CA VAL A 172 15.04 -19.65 -1.01
C VAL A 172 15.22 -20.19 -2.42
N SER A 173 15.05 -19.35 -3.45
CA SER A 173 15.03 -19.82 -4.84
C SER A 173 16.41 -20.31 -5.31
N GLU A 174 17.49 -19.63 -4.93
CA GLU A 174 18.86 -20.04 -5.29
C GLU A 174 19.26 -21.35 -4.60
N HIS A 175 18.98 -21.49 -3.29
CA HIS A 175 19.21 -22.74 -2.55
C HIS A 175 18.46 -23.90 -3.19
N PHE A 176 17.18 -23.70 -3.47
CA PHE A 176 16.34 -24.73 -4.06
C PHE A 176 16.78 -25.09 -5.49
N ALA A 177 17.19 -24.11 -6.30
CA ALA A 177 17.74 -24.35 -7.64
C ALA A 177 19.04 -25.18 -7.58
N ALA A 178 19.93 -24.88 -6.64
CA ALA A 178 21.15 -25.66 -6.42
C ALA A 178 20.82 -27.12 -6.05
N MET A 179 19.88 -27.34 -5.13
CA MET A 179 19.42 -28.68 -4.74
C MET A 179 18.80 -29.48 -5.89
N LEU A 180 18.16 -28.80 -6.85
CA LEU A 180 17.58 -29.45 -8.03
C LEU A 180 18.57 -29.71 -9.16
N ALA A 181 19.66 -28.93 -9.22
CA ALA A 181 20.76 -29.23 -10.12
C ALA A 181 21.46 -30.54 -9.73
N GLU A 182 21.51 -30.87 -8.44
CA GLU A 182 22.07 -32.13 -7.93
C GLU A 182 21.17 -33.33 -8.21
N LYS A 183 19.87 -33.20 -7.96
CA LYS A 183 18.90 -34.28 -8.15
C LYS A 183 17.53 -33.71 -8.52
N PRO A 184 16.80 -34.25 -9.51
CA PRO A 184 15.42 -33.82 -9.77
C PRO A 184 14.48 -34.19 -8.61
N LEU A 185 13.35 -33.49 -8.49
CA LEU A 185 12.32 -33.85 -7.50
C LEU A 185 11.81 -35.26 -7.76
N ASN A 186 11.72 -36.08 -6.71
CA ASN A 186 10.95 -37.31 -6.80
C ASN A 186 9.43 -37.00 -6.78
N GLN A 187 8.60 -38.01 -7.07
CA GLN A 187 7.14 -37.84 -7.15
C GLN A 187 6.54 -37.45 -5.79
N ASP A 188 7.08 -37.96 -4.68
CA ASP A 188 6.57 -37.74 -3.32
C ASP A 188 6.89 -36.34 -2.78
N GLU A 189 8.10 -35.84 -3.05
CA GLU A 189 8.54 -34.46 -2.80
C GLU A 189 7.64 -33.50 -3.58
N ARG A 190 7.41 -33.79 -4.85
CA ARG A 190 6.50 -33.01 -5.70
C ARG A 190 5.07 -33.01 -5.16
N CYS A 191 4.53 -34.17 -4.78
CA CYS A 191 3.19 -34.29 -4.17
C CYS A 191 3.11 -33.48 -2.86
N THR A 192 4.17 -33.53 -2.05
CA THR A 192 4.27 -32.77 -0.80
C THR A 192 4.27 -31.26 -1.04
N ILE A 193 5.00 -30.77 -2.04
CA ILE A 193 5.01 -29.35 -2.44
C ILE A 193 3.64 -28.92 -2.98
N LEU A 194 3.01 -29.72 -3.84
CA LEU A 194 1.66 -29.45 -4.37
C LEU A 194 0.62 -29.35 -3.24
N ARG A 195 0.61 -30.32 -2.32
CA ARG A 195 -0.31 -30.36 -1.18
C ARG A 195 -0.09 -29.15 -0.26
N THR A 196 1.16 -28.79 -0.01
CA THR A 196 1.52 -27.62 0.81
C THR A 196 1.05 -26.34 0.12
N SER A 197 1.32 -26.21 -1.17
CA SER A 197 0.89 -25.06 -1.96
C SER A 197 -0.62 -24.87 -1.94
N HIS A 198 -1.40 -25.93 -2.14
CA HIS A 198 -2.86 -25.89 -2.03
C HIS A 198 -3.32 -25.43 -0.63
N ARG A 199 -2.70 -25.95 0.44
CA ARG A 199 -3.00 -25.53 1.82
C ARG A 199 -2.65 -24.05 2.08
N LEU A 200 -1.54 -23.57 1.55
CA LEU A 200 -1.13 -22.17 1.69
C LEU A 200 -2.07 -21.23 0.93
N SER A 201 -2.47 -21.58 -0.30
CA SER A 201 -3.42 -20.76 -1.06
C SER A 201 -4.83 -20.78 -0.47
N SER A 202 -5.29 -21.92 0.07
CA SER A 202 -6.61 -22.03 0.70
C SER A 202 -6.71 -21.33 2.05
N THR A 203 -5.59 -21.11 2.75
CA THR A 203 -5.55 -20.32 4.00
C THR A 203 -5.40 -18.83 3.77
N ARG A 204 -5.36 -18.38 2.51
CA ARG A 204 -5.22 -16.97 2.16
C ARG A 204 -6.59 -16.35 1.88
N LEU A 205 -6.91 -15.28 2.59
CA LEU A 205 -8.06 -14.44 2.26
C LEU A 205 -7.65 -13.50 1.15
N ALA A 206 -8.07 -13.82 -0.06
CA ALA A 206 -7.97 -12.89 -1.17
C ALA A 206 -9.28 -12.13 -1.31
N SER A 207 -9.20 -10.82 -1.14
CA SER A 207 -10.36 -9.93 -1.17
C SER A 207 -10.42 -9.13 -2.47
N THR A 208 -9.84 -9.60 -3.58
CA THR A 208 -9.78 -8.84 -4.85
C THR A 208 -11.17 -8.39 -5.31
N SER A 209 -12.19 -9.23 -5.16
CA SER A 209 -13.59 -8.87 -5.42
C SER A 209 -14.10 -7.81 -4.45
N SER A 210 -13.83 -7.96 -3.14
CA SER A 210 -14.21 -6.98 -2.11
C SER A 210 -13.53 -5.63 -2.33
N ALA A 211 -12.24 -5.63 -2.67
CA ALA A 211 -11.47 -4.45 -3.01
C ALA A 211 -12.00 -3.78 -4.28
N ALA A 212 -12.36 -4.55 -5.30
CA ALA A 212 -13.02 -4.01 -6.50
C ALA A 212 -14.37 -3.37 -6.14
N VAL A 213 -15.18 -4.00 -5.29
CA VAL A 213 -16.44 -3.42 -4.79
C VAL A 213 -16.19 -2.13 -4.00
N ALA A 214 -15.17 -2.09 -3.13
CA ALA A 214 -14.80 -0.89 -2.38
C ALA A 214 -14.35 0.25 -3.31
N ILE A 215 -13.57 -0.05 -4.35
CA ILE A 215 -13.15 0.92 -5.37
C ILE A 215 -14.35 1.43 -6.17
N VAL A 216 -15.24 0.54 -6.62
CA VAL A 216 -16.48 0.91 -7.34
C VAL A 216 -17.38 1.76 -6.44
N ALA A 217 -17.50 1.42 -5.15
CA ALA A 217 -18.25 2.20 -4.18
C ALA A 217 -17.65 3.60 -4.02
N LEU A 218 -16.33 3.74 -3.91
CA LEU A 218 -15.66 5.05 -3.88
C LEU A 218 -15.97 5.86 -5.14
N VAL A 219 -15.84 5.27 -6.33
CA VAL A 219 -16.17 5.93 -7.60
C VAL A 219 -17.65 6.34 -7.65
N GLY A 220 -18.55 5.51 -7.14
CA GLY A 220 -19.98 5.81 -7.02
C GLY A 220 -20.25 6.98 -6.06
N THR A 221 -19.57 7.03 -4.91
CA THR A 221 -19.70 8.13 -3.94
C THR A 221 -19.20 9.45 -4.52
N LEU A 222 -18.11 9.41 -5.29
CA LEU A 222 -17.62 10.57 -6.02
C LEU A 222 -18.63 11.06 -7.07
N ALA A 223 -19.16 10.16 -7.90
CA ALA A 223 -20.16 10.51 -8.89
C ALA A 223 -21.42 11.10 -8.22
N SER A 224 -21.85 10.54 -7.09
CA SER A 224 -22.95 11.07 -6.29
C SER A 224 -22.66 12.48 -5.77
N ALA A 225 -21.46 12.73 -5.23
CA ALA A 225 -21.05 14.04 -4.75
C ALA A 225 -21.00 15.09 -5.88
N ILE A 226 -20.56 14.72 -7.08
CA ILE A 226 -20.58 15.60 -8.27
C ILE A 226 -22.03 15.92 -8.66
N VAL A 227 -22.91 14.92 -8.72
CA VAL A 227 -24.32 15.13 -9.07
C VAL A 227 -25.04 16.00 -8.03
N GLN A 228 -24.80 15.76 -6.74
CA GLN A 228 -25.37 16.59 -5.66
C GLN A 228 -24.88 18.04 -5.75
N THR A 229 -23.60 18.24 -6.06
CA THR A 229 -23.02 19.57 -6.29
C THR A 229 -23.75 20.31 -7.41
N ILE A 230 -23.98 19.63 -8.55
CA ILE A 230 -24.67 20.23 -9.69
C ILE A 230 -26.12 20.57 -9.32
N LYS A 231 -26.85 19.64 -8.71
CA LYS A 231 -28.26 19.83 -8.30
C LYS A 231 -28.44 20.96 -7.28
N GLN A 232 -27.61 20.98 -6.23
CA GLN A 232 -27.70 22.00 -5.18
C GLN A 232 -27.50 23.41 -5.74
N ILE A 233 -26.64 23.55 -6.76
CA ILE A 233 -26.38 24.86 -7.38
C ILE A 233 -27.52 25.29 -8.31
N ASP A 234 -28.14 24.34 -9.02
CA ASP A 234 -29.31 24.61 -9.86
C ASP A 234 -30.55 25.00 -9.02
N GLU A 235 -30.78 24.35 -7.87
CA GLU A 235 -31.97 24.59 -7.04
C GLU A 235 -31.91 25.93 -6.28
N VAL A 236 -30.73 26.32 -5.79
CA VAL A 236 -30.58 27.52 -4.94
C VAL A 236 -30.31 28.78 -5.78
N ASN A 237 -30.15 28.66 -7.11
CA ASN A 237 -29.71 29.74 -8.02
C ASN A 237 -28.39 30.42 -7.60
N THR A 238 -27.67 29.89 -6.62
CA THR A 238 -26.46 30.48 -6.10
C THR A 238 -25.24 29.88 -6.80
N ARG A 239 -24.91 30.42 -7.96
CA ARG A 239 -23.64 30.15 -8.67
C ARG A 239 -22.43 30.83 -8.01
N VAL A 240 -22.46 31.03 -6.70
CA VAL A 240 -21.44 31.78 -5.94
C VAL A 240 -20.74 30.86 -4.92
N TYR A 241 -21.41 29.79 -4.48
CA TYR A 241 -20.95 28.94 -3.38
C TYR A 241 -20.49 27.57 -3.87
N ASN A 242 -19.24 27.51 -4.32
CA ASN A 242 -18.65 26.25 -4.78
C ASN A 242 -18.12 25.40 -3.60
N GLU A 243 -18.87 25.35 -2.50
CA GLU A 243 -18.40 24.84 -1.21
C GLU A 243 -18.19 23.32 -1.22
N THR A 244 -18.77 22.63 -2.18
CA THR A 244 -18.62 21.18 -2.44
C THR A 244 -17.33 20.82 -3.18
N THR A 245 -16.59 21.79 -3.74
CA THR A 245 -15.23 21.54 -4.27
C THR A 245 -14.27 20.95 -3.25
N GLY A 246 -14.49 21.24 -1.95
CA GLY A 246 -13.76 20.61 -0.86
C GLY A 246 -13.96 19.09 -0.88
N THR A 247 -15.22 18.65 -0.90
CA THR A 247 -15.58 17.22 -0.96
C THR A 247 -15.02 16.54 -2.21
N ILE A 248 -15.09 17.18 -3.38
CA ILE A 248 -14.52 16.64 -4.62
C ILE A 248 -13.00 16.52 -4.50
N ALA A 249 -12.32 17.53 -3.98
CA ALA A 249 -10.87 17.51 -3.80
C ALA A 249 -10.45 16.39 -2.84
N VAL A 250 -11.20 16.17 -1.74
CA VAL A 250 -10.86 15.13 -0.78
C VAL A 250 -11.12 13.73 -1.35
N VAL A 251 -12.18 13.56 -2.13
CA VAL A 251 -12.44 12.28 -2.81
C VAL A 251 -11.39 12.01 -3.90
N CYS A 252 -10.88 13.05 -4.58
CA CYS A 252 -9.76 12.89 -5.51
C CYS A 252 -8.48 12.44 -4.82
N ILE A 253 -8.29 12.78 -3.56
CA ILE A 253 -7.11 12.35 -2.78
C ILE A 253 -7.23 10.89 -2.38
N MET A 254 -8.44 10.39 -2.16
CA MET A 254 -8.67 8.96 -1.94
C MET A 254 -8.24 8.10 -3.14
N PHE A 255 -7.99 8.70 -4.30
CA PHE A 255 -7.42 7.96 -5.41
C PHE A 255 -6.01 7.45 -5.18
N MET A 256 -5.21 8.09 -4.32
CA MET A 256 -3.91 7.52 -3.94
C MET A 256 -4.08 6.17 -3.21
N ALA A 257 -5.23 5.94 -2.57
CA ALA A 257 -5.53 4.68 -1.89
C ALA A 257 -5.96 3.58 -2.87
N ILE A 258 -6.41 3.92 -4.09
CA ILE A 258 -6.86 2.91 -5.08
C ILE A 258 -5.71 1.93 -5.44
N PRO A 259 -4.51 2.38 -5.86
CA PRO A 259 -3.41 1.46 -6.12
C PRO A 259 -3.01 0.65 -4.88
N GLN A 260 -2.99 1.27 -3.70
CA GLN A 260 -2.63 0.60 -2.46
C GLN A 260 -3.61 -0.53 -2.13
N VAL A 261 -4.92 -0.26 -2.15
CA VAL A 261 -5.97 -1.24 -1.89
C VAL A 261 -5.96 -2.34 -2.95
N TRP A 262 -5.84 -1.98 -4.24
CA TRP A 262 -5.78 -2.96 -5.32
C TRP A 262 -4.59 -3.91 -5.20
N ILE A 263 -3.37 -3.36 -5.08
CA ILE A 263 -2.15 -4.16 -4.97
C ILE A 263 -2.16 -4.96 -3.67
N SER A 264 -2.63 -4.37 -2.57
CA SER A 264 -2.75 -5.08 -1.30
C SER A 264 -3.72 -6.25 -1.38
N ALA A 265 -4.87 -6.10 -2.05
CA ALA A 265 -5.84 -7.18 -2.23
C ALA A 265 -5.31 -8.29 -3.16
N ARG A 266 -4.51 -7.92 -4.17
CA ARG A 266 -3.81 -8.86 -5.06
C ARG A 266 -2.72 -9.65 -4.35
N LEU A 267 -2.04 -9.01 -3.41
CA LEU A 267 -1.12 -9.70 -2.53
C LEU A 267 -1.93 -10.63 -1.62
N GLY A 268 -2.95 -10.14 -0.93
CA GLY A 268 -3.72 -10.88 0.07
C GLY A 268 -2.94 -11.14 1.36
N THR A 269 -3.60 -11.69 2.37
CA THR A 269 -2.99 -12.07 3.66
C THR A 269 -3.48 -13.45 4.11
N PHE A 270 -2.66 -14.11 4.93
CA PHE A 270 -3.06 -15.35 5.59
C PHE A 270 -4.12 -15.07 6.66
N THR A 271 -5.05 -16.00 6.87
CA THR A 271 -6.04 -15.92 7.96
C THR A 271 -5.37 -15.89 9.33
N THR A 272 -4.29 -16.66 9.48
CA THR A 272 -3.47 -16.74 10.68
C THR A 272 -2.01 -16.95 10.28
N ASP A 273 -1.09 -16.19 10.86
CA ASP A 273 0.34 -16.30 10.56
C ASP A 273 0.94 -17.61 11.10
N SER A 274 0.37 -18.13 12.20
CA SER A 274 0.70 -19.43 12.75
C SER A 274 0.28 -20.57 11.82
N GLY A 275 -0.84 -20.41 11.09
CA GLY A 275 -1.34 -21.40 10.14
C GLY A 275 -0.38 -21.64 8.98
N SER A 276 0.08 -20.58 8.32
CA SER A 276 1.07 -20.67 7.23
C SER A 276 2.42 -21.21 7.71
N SER A 277 2.88 -20.76 8.88
CA SER A 277 4.12 -21.25 9.49
C SER A 277 4.05 -22.75 9.79
N HIS A 278 2.96 -23.22 10.40
CA HIS A 278 2.71 -24.63 10.69
C HIS A 278 2.61 -25.48 9.40
N ILE A 279 2.01 -24.94 8.34
CA ILE A 279 1.94 -25.62 7.04
C ILE A 279 3.36 -25.81 6.46
N LEU A 280 4.22 -24.78 6.51
CA LEU A 280 5.61 -24.88 6.06
C LEU A 280 6.45 -25.83 6.93
N GLU A 281 6.24 -25.83 8.25
CA GLU A 281 6.90 -26.76 9.17
C GLU A 281 6.50 -28.21 8.87
N THR A 282 5.20 -28.45 8.68
CA THR A 282 4.67 -29.77 8.30
C THR A 282 5.26 -30.23 6.98
N MET A 283 5.39 -29.33 5.99
CA MET A 283 6.05 -29.63 4.73
C MET A 283 7.51 -30.01 4.95
N SER A 284 8.27 -29.22 5.73
CA SER A 284 9.68 -29.47 6.01
C SER A 284 9.89 -30.84 6.68
N ASN A 285 9.09 -31.17 7.69
CA ASN A 285 9.19 -32.45 8.39
C ASN A 285 8.90 -33.64 7.47
N ARG A 286 7.84 -33.54 6.64
CA ARG A 286 7.52 -34.59 5.66
C ARG A 286 8.61 -34.72 4.58
N LEU A 287 9.14 -33.60 4.11
CA LEU A 287 10.24 -33.64 3.14
C LEU A 287 11.48 -34.28 3.76
N LYS A 288 11.79 -34.06 5.03
CA LYS A 288 12.90 -34.75 5.71
C LYS A 288 12.69 -36.28 5.71
N GLU A 289 11.49 -36.75 6.04
CA GLU A 289 11.15 -38.18 6.00
C GLU A 289 11.36 -38.79 4.60
N VAL A 290 10.91 -38.08 3.57
CA VAL A 290 11.09 -38.52 2.16
C VAL A 290 12.56 -38.42 1.72
N THR A 291 13.28 -37.40 2.19
CA THR A 291 14.69 -37.15 1.85
C THR A 291 15.61 -38.20 2.46
N THR A 292 15.34 -38.63 3.70
CA THR A 292 16.07 -39.73 4.36
C THR A 292 15.95 -41.06 3.61
N ALA A 293 14.89 -41.23 2.81
CA ALA A 293 14.73 -42.37 1.92
C ALA A 293 15.38 -42.17 0.53
N SER A 294 15.78 -40.94 0.19
CA SER A 294 16.19 -40.50 -1.15
C SER A 294 17.70 -40.24 -1.28
N ASP A 295 18.52 -40.64 -0.30
CA ASP A 295 19.99 -40.41 -0.27
C ASP A 295 20.44 -38.94 -0.43
N ARG A 296 19.55 -37.96 -0.27
CA ARG A 296 19.93 -36.54 -0.30
C ARG A 296 20.50 -36.15 1.07
N THR A 297 21.69 -35.57 1.07
CA THR A 297 22.37 -35.13 2.30
C THR A 297 21.79 -33.82 2.84
N SER A 298 21.24 -32.97 1.98
CA SER A 298 20.77 -31.63 2.32
C SER A 298 19.26 -31.50 2.16
N PRO A 299 18.57 -30.77 3.06
CA PRO A 299 17.14 -30.56 2.95
C PRO A 299 16.80 -29.66 1.75
N LEU A 300 15.73 -30.01 1.05
CA LEU A 300 15.28 -29.29 -0.15
C LEU A 300 14.94 -27.82 0.13
N PHE A 301 14.40 -27.53 1.30
CA PHE A 301 14.16 -26.17 1.78
C PHE A 301 14.97 -25.93 3.05
N PRO A 302 15.57 -24.74 3.22
CA PRO A 302 16.23 -24.39 4.46
C PRO A 302 15.20 -24.31 5.59
N ALA A 303 15.65 -24.50 6.83
CA ALA A 303 14.82 -24.24 8.00
C ALA A 303 14.31 -22.79 7.97
N LEU A 304 13.08 -22.56 8.42
CA LEU A 304 12.50 -21.23 8.61
C LEU A 304 13.28 -20.48 9.69
N LYS A 305 14.38 -19.85 9.28
CA LYS A 305 15.15 -18.94 10.12
C LYS A 305 14.56 -17.54 9.93
N LEU A 306 14.31 -16.84 11.04
CA LEU A 306 14.29 -15.39 11.00
C LEU A 306 15.69 -14.98 10.57
N SER A 307 15.90 -14.71 9.29
CA SER A 307 17.14 -14.07 8.89
C SER A 307 17.27 -12.79 9.70
N SER A 308 18.42 -12.58 10.31
CA SER A 308 18.80 -11.27 10.78
C SER A 308 18.86 -10.34 9.57
N CYS A 309 18.24 -9.17 9.64
CA CYS A 309 18.35 -8.17 8.60
C CYS A 309 19.81 -7.78 8.60
N PRO A 310 20.59 -8.10 7.56
CA PRO A 310 21.94 -7.62 7.49
C PRO A 310 21.81 -6.16 7.08
N LEU A 311 21.56 -5.31 8.07
CA LEU A 311 21.81 -3.88 7.98
C LEU A 311 23.31 -3.62 8.15
N LEU A 312 24.15 -4.49 7.58
CA LEU A 312 25.60 -4.34 7.62
C LEU A 312 26.00 -3.54 6.39
N PRO A 313 26.52 -2.31 6.56
CA PRO A 313 27.11 -1.62 5.44
C PRO A 313 28.33 -2.44 4.98
N PRO A 314 28.53 -2.68 3.67
CA PRO A 314 29.78 -3.23 3.18
C PRO A 314 30.91 -2.34 3.69
N ASP A 315 31.99 -2.96 4.14
CA ASP A 315 33.10 -2.39 4.90
C ASP A 315 33.81 -1.24 4.16
N ARG A 316 33.13 -0.09 4.08
CA ARG A 316 33.60 1.14 3.47
C ARG A 316 33.77 2.17 4.57
N ARG A 317 35.03 2.42 4.92
CA ARG A 317 35.47 3.44 5.90
C ARG A 317 34.83 4.81 5.65
N PRO A 318 34.60 5.63 6.70
CA PRO A 318 33.89 6.89 6.61
C PRO A 318 34.76 8.02 6.04
N HIS A 319 34.91 8.09 4.71
CA HIS A 319 35.51 9.26 4.02
C HIS A 319 34.46 10.16 3.33
N LEU A 320 33.17 9.98 3.65
CA LEU A 320 32.04 10.44 2.84
C LEU A 320 31.83 11.97 2.82
N LEU A 321 32.07 12.67 3.95
CA LEU A 321 31.82 14.11 4.02
C LEU A 321 32.77 14.94 3.13
N LEU A 322 34.00 14.46 2.89
CA LEU A 322 34.94 15.10 1.96
C LEU A 322 34.61 14.78 0.49
N TRP A 323 34.03 13.61 0.22
CA TRP A 323 33.70 13.14 -1.13
C TRP A 323 32.41 13.76 -1.69
N VAL A 324 31.40 13.98 -0.83
CA VAL A 324 30.08 14.54 -1.20
C VAL A 324 30.20 15.96 -1.78
N PHE A 325 31.19 16.74 -1.35
CA PHE A 325 31.36 18.12 -1.83
C PHE A 325 32.21 18.27 -3.11
N GLN A 326 32.92 17.23 -3.56
CA GLN A 326 33.93 17.40 -4.62
C GLN A 326 33.55 16.94 -6.03
N GLN A 327 32.55 16.08 -6.25
CA GLN A 327 32.21 15.63 -7.62
C GLN A 327 30.73 15.26 -7.84
N LEU A 328 29.92 16.22 -8.28
CA LEU A 328 28.57 15.98 -8.81
C LEU A 328 28.48 16.64 -10.19
N PRO A 329 28.40 15.86 -11.29
CA PRO A 329 27.07 15.58 -11.87
C PRO A 329 26.80 14.11 -12.30
N SER A 330 27.80 13.23 -12.49
CA SER A 330 27.56 11.86 -13.02
C SER A 330 27.30 10.78 -11.97
N ARG A 331 27.57 11.05 -10.68
CA ARG A 331 27.40 10.06 -9.58
C ARG A 331 26.06 10.14 -8.85
N ILE A 332 25.16 11.05 -9.25
CA ILE A 332 23.86 11.24 -8.60
C ILE A 332 23.00 9.97 -8.67
N SER A 333 23.01 9.23 -9.79
CA SER A 333 22.21 8.00 -9.89
C SER A 333 22.68 6.94 -8.90
N SER A 334 23.99 6.68 -8.81
CA SER A 334 24.54 5.69 -7.87
C SER A 334 24.28 6.05 -6.40
N TRP A 335 24.28 7.35 -6.08
CA TRP A 335 23.96 7.83 -4.73
C TRP A 335 22.45 7.75 -4.47
N PHE A 336 21.61 8.14 -5.41
CA PHE A 336 20.15 7.98 -5.31
C PHE A 336 19.79 6.51 -5.13
N ASP A 337 20.36 5.64 -5.95
CA ASP A 337 20.20 4.20 -5.83
C ASP A 337 20.66 3.76 -4.45
N SER A 338 21.81 4.19 -3.93
CA SER A 338 22.27 3.83 -2.57
C SER A 338 21.46 4.45 -1.42
N PHE A 339 20.85 5.62 -1.61
CA PHE A 339 20.11 6.35 -0.57
C PHE A 339 18.67 5.86 -0.47
N PHE A 340 18.06 5.52 -1.60
CA PHE A 340 16.73 4.94 -1.65
C PHE A 340 16.76 3.41 -1.61
N SER A 341 17.86 2.76 -2.01
CA SER A 341 18.02 1.32 -1.84
C SER A 341 18.14 0.97 -0.36
N HIS A 342 17.63 -0.22 -0.06
CA HIS A 342 17.74 -0.79 1.26
C HIS A 342 19.20 -1.14 1.53
N CYS A 343 19.56 -1.15 2.81
CA CYS A 343 20.90 -1.51 3.24
C CYS A 343 21.23 -2.90 2.67
N PRO A 344 22.32 -3.00 1.88
CA PRO A 344 22.61 -4.21 1.14
C PRO A 344 22.81 -5.35 2.14
N LEU A 345 22.10 -6.46 1.90
CA LEU A 345 22.36 -7.70 2.62
C LEU A 345 23.78 -8.13 2.27
N GLU A 346 24.66 -8.24 3.25
CA GLU A 346 25.84 -9.08 3.10
C GLU A 346 25.32 -10.51 2.99
N SER A 347 25.71 -11.23 1.94
CA SER A 347 25.39 -12.64 1.78
C SER A 347 26.13 -13.38 2.90
N SER A 348 25.49 -13.51 4.07
CA SER A 348 26.01 -14.33 5.13
C SER A 348 26.11 -15.75 4.57
N VAL A 349 27.33 -16.17 4.25
CA VAL A 349 27.66 -17.57 4.08
C VAL A 349 27.08 -18.26 5.32
N LEU A 350 26.16 -19.20 5.11
CA LEU A 350 25.55 -19.96 6.19
C LEU A 350 26.67 -20.60 7.01
N GLU A 351 27.04 -20.00 8.14
CA GLU A 351 27.68 -20.76 9.20
C GLU A 351 26.59 -21.70 9.75
N ASP A 352 26.86 -22.99 9.57
CA ASP A 352 25.92 -24.10 9.74
C ASP A 352 25.67 -24.44 11.22
N ASP A 353 25.46 -23.42 12.05
CA ASP A 353 25.04 -23.60 13.44
C ASP A 353 23.56 -24.02 13.43
N THR A 354 23.37 -25.32 13.21
CA THR A 354 22.10 -26.01 12.98
C THR A 354 21.36 -26.36 14.27
N GLU A 355 22.03 -26.37 15.43
CA GLU A 355 21.42 -26.90 16.66
C GLU A 355 20.46 -25.94 17.39
N ASN A 356 20.52 -24.62 17.16
CA ASN A 356 19.73 -23.66 17.95
C ASN A 356 18.77 -22.77 17.14
N ALA A 357 18.42 -23.15 15.91
CA ALA A 357 17.41 -22.46 15.13
C ALA A 357 16.00 -22.74 15.67
N THR A 358 15.66 -22.20 16.85
CA THR A 358 14.31 -22.24 17.39
C THR A 358 13.35 -21.55 16.42
N PHE A 359 12.32 -22.30 16.01
CA PHE A 359 11.23 -21.84 15.16
C PHE A 359 10.57 -20.57 15.76
N LEU A 360 10.10 -19.68 14.88
CA LEU A 360 9.33 -18.45 15.20
C LEU A 360 8.27 -18.61 16.30
N GLY A 361 7.74 -19.83 16.49
CA GLY A 361 6.71 -20.17 17.47
C GLY A 361 7.07 -19.82 18.92
N ALA A 362 8.35 -19.72 19.29
CA ALA A 362 8.73 -19.40 20.67
C ALA A 362 8.56 -17.91 21.03
N ASN A 363 8.38 -17.01 20.05
CA ASN A 363 8.28 -15.57 20.33
C ASN A 363 7.37 -14.85 19.30
N PRO A 364 6.04 -15.04 19.38
CA PRO A 364 5.08 -14.48 18.43
C PRO A 364 5.16 -12.94 18.33
N ASP A 365 5.57 -12.27 19.41
CA ASP A 365 5.78 -10.83 19.41
C ASP A 365 6.78 -10.41 18.33
N ARG A 366 7.87 -11.18 18.13
CA ARG A 366 8.92 -10.89 17.13
C ARG A 366 8.43 -10.97 15.68
N ALA A 367 7.47 -11.86 15.39
CA ALA A 367 6.94 -12.04 14.03
C ALA A 367 6.26 -10.76 13.53
N SER A 368 5.63 -10.01 14.44
CA SER A 368 4.94 -8.77 14.11
C SER A 368 5.86 -7.68 13.54
N TYR A 369 7.12 -7.68 13.97
CA TYR A 369 8.12 -6.67 13.62
C TYR A 369 8.90 -6.97 12.34
N ILE A 370 8.83 -8.20 11.82
CA ILE A 370 9.93 -8.70 10.95
C ILE A 370 9.53 -8.86 9.48
N SER A 371 8.35 -9.34 9.06
CA SER A 371 8.13 -9.48 7.60
C SER A 371 6.68 -9.52 7.11
N LEU A 372 5.75 -9.70 8.05
CA LEU A 372 4.35 -9.98 7.77
C LEU A 372 3.57 -8.70 7.39
N ASN A 373 4.05 -7.53 7.80
CA ASN A 373 3.44 -6.27 7.38
C ASN A 373 3.73 -5.98 5.89
N SER A 374 2.69 -6.07 5.07
CA SER A 374 2.73 -5.76 3.63
C SER A 374 3.11 -4.32 3.34
N SER A 375 2.67 -3.41 4.20
CA SER A 375 2.84 -1.96 4.04
C SER A 375 4.19 -1.46 4.55
N TRP A 376 4.88 -2.22 5.40
CA TRP A 376 6.15 -1.80 6.00
C TRP A 376 7.18 -2.93 5.94
N ARG A 377 8.16 -2.78 5.03
CA ARG A 377 9.24 -3.77 4.81
C ARG A 377 10.59 -3.07 4.73
N PRO A 378 11.25 -2.75 5.86
CA PRO A 378 12.50 -2.00 5.83
C PRO A 378 13.70 -2.78 5.34
N CYS A 379 13.64 -4.10 5.45
CA CYS A 379 14.77 -5.00 5.24
C CYS A 379 14.72 -5.76 3.91
N LYS A 380 13.69 -5.53 3.09
CA LYS A 380 13.51 -6.29 1.87
C LYS A 380 14.04 -5.55 0.67
N HIS A 381 15.04 -6.14 0.04
CA HIS A 381 15.69 -5.64 -1.14
C HIS A 381 15.25 -6.46 -2.36
N LEU A 382 15.06 -5.80 -3.49
CA LEU A 382 14.89 -6.44 -4.79
C LEU A 382 16.28 -6.77 -5.34
N SER A 383 16.65 -8.03 -5.50
CA SER A 383 17.95 -8.39 -6.10
C SER A 383 18.24 -7.58 -7.39
N THR A 384 19.49 -7.37 -7.78
CA THR A 384 19.81 -6.64 -9.02
C THR A 384 19.52 -7.45 -10.29
N ASP A 385 18.58 -8.39 -10.24
CA ASP A 385 18.13 -9.20 -11.37
C ASP A 385 17.77 -8.30 -12.56
N THR A 386 18.37 -8.61 -13.71
CA THR A 386 18.16 -7.91 -14.98
C THR A 386 16.75 -8.09 -15.52
N ASN A 387 16.02 -9.11 -15.05
CA ASN A 387 14.73 -9.52 -15.62
C ASN A 387 13.51 -9.01 -14.84
N GLY A 388 13.65 -7.99 -14.00
CA GLY A 388 12.55 -7.41 -13.24
C GLY A 388 12.57 -5.89 -13.22
N ARG A 389 11.55 -5.31 -12.58
CA ARG A 389 11.54 -3.86 -12.32
C ARG A 389 12.52 -3.53 -11.20
N SER A 390 13.20 -2.41 -11.32
CA SER A 390 14.17 -1.96 -10.31
C SER A 390 13.47 -1.38 -9.08
N HIS A 391 14.20 -1.31 -7.96
CA HIS A 391 13.70 -0.67 -6.74
C HIS A 391 13.47 0.84 -6.94
N THR A 392 14.33 1.48 -7.72
CA THR A 392 14.22 2.89 -8.09
C THR A 392 12.94 3.14 -8.92
N GLU A 393 12.60 2.27 -9.86
CA GLU A 393 11.32 2.35 -10.59
C GLU A 393 10.12 2.28 -9.64
N MET A 394 10.10 1.32 -8.70
CA MET A 394 9.01 1.19 -7.72
C MET A 394 8.87 2.46 -6.87
N THR A 395 10.00 3.05 -6.49
CA THR A 395 10.05 4.29 -5.70
C THR A 395 9.51 5.47 -6.49
N VAL A 396 9.98 5.66 -7.73
CA VAL A 396 9.54 6.75 -8.62
C VAL A 396 8.04 6.64 -8.89
N VAL A 397 7.55 5.44 -9.19
CA VAL A 397 6.12 5.18 -9.44
C VAL A 397 5.28 5.50 -8.20
N SER A 398 5.77 5.15 -7.01
CA SER A 398 5.08 5.46 -5.75
C SER A 398 5.02 6.96 -5.49
N ILE A 399 6.12 7.68 -5.73
CA ILE A 399 6.19 9.15 -5.59
C ILE A 399 5.24 9.81 -6.59
N ILE A 400 5.32 9.43 -7.87
CA ILE A 400 4.45 9.96 -8.93
C ILE A 400 2.99 9.72 -8.58
N SER A 401 2.61 8.49 -8.21
CA SER A 401 1.22 8.15 -7.87
C SER A 401 0.65 9.04 -6.77
N VAL A 402 1.39 9.21 -5.66
CA VAL A 402 0.94 10.03 -4.52
C VAL A 402 0.99 11.52 -4.84
N VAL A 403 2.08 12.01 -5.45
CA VAL A 403 2.25 13.43 -5.77
C VAL A 403 1.21 13.88 -6.79
N PHE A 404 0.97 13.12 -7.87
CA PHE A 404 -0.10 13.45 -8.81
C PHE A 404 -1.48 13.34 -8.14
N GLY A 405 -1.72 12.30 -7.34
CA GLY A 405 -2.97 12.14 -6.60
C GLY A 405 -3.29 13.31 -5.66
N ALA A 406 -2.27 13.93 -5.05
CA ALA A 406 -2.43 15.03 -4.10
C ALA A 406 -2.36 16.42 -4.76
N CYS A 407 -1.46 16.61 -5.73
CA CYS A 407 -1.26 17.89 -6.42
C CYS A 407 -2.38 18.21 -7.40
N LEU A 408 -2.98 17.22 -8.06
CA LEU A 408 -4.13 17.45 -8.95
C LEU A 408 -5.29 18.17 -8.22
N PRO A 409 -5.75 17.70 -7.04
CA PRO A 409 -6.73 18.44 -6.23
C PRO A 409 -6.27 19.83 -5.81
N ALA A 410 -4.99 20.02 -5.48
CA ALA A 410 -4.47 21.34 -5.10
C ALA A 410 -4.48 22.33 -6.27
N ILE A 411 -4.04 21.88 -7.45
CA ILE A 411 -4.07 22.64 -8.70
C ILE A 411 -5.52 22.95 -9.06
N PHE A 412 -6.40 21.97 -8.96
CA PHE A 412 -7.83 22.12 -9.20
C PHE A 412 -8.46 23.19 -8.30
N LEU A 413 -8.21 23.12 -6.99
CA LEU A 413 -8.71 24.10 -6.04
C LEU A 413 -8.14 25.49 -6.31
N SER A 414 -6.93 25.59 -6.83
CA SER A 414 -6.34 26.87 -7.24
C SER A 414 -6.96 27.40 -8.53
N LEU A 415 -7.17 26.56 -9.55
CA LEU A 415 -7.77 26.94 -10.83
C LEU A 415 -9.25 27.28 -10.72
N THR A 416 -9.98 26.63 -9.81
CA THR A 416 -11.41 26.88 -9.58
C THR A 416 -11.67 28.00 -8.58
N ASN A 417 -10.63 28.53 -7.93
CA ASN A 417 -10.76 29.64 -7.02
C ASN A 417 -10.98 30.94 -7.80
N HIS A 418 -12.23 31.41 -7.81
CA HIS A 418 -12.70 32.59 -8.54
C HIS A 418 -12.17 33.93 -7.99
N SER A 419 -11.26 33.89 -7.02
CA SER A 419 -10.70 35.08 -6.36
C SER A 419 -9.97 36.03 -7.32
N ASP A 420 -9.63 35.62 -8.55
CA ASP A 420 -8.95 36.50 -9.49
C ASP A 420 -9.23 36.12 -10.95
N GLN A 421 -9.45 37.11 -11.82
CA GLN A 421 -9.34 36.93 -13.28
C GLN A 421 -7.90 36.60 -13.72
N ARG A 422 -6.98 36.43 -12.76
CA ARG A 422 -5.56 36.10 -12.96
C ARG A 422 -5.36 34.60 -12.76
N SER A 423 -4.51 34.02 -13.58
CA SER A 423 -4.47 32.60 -13.87
C SER A 423 -4.06 31.67 -12.73
N LEU A 424 -3.53 32.14 -11.58
CA LEU A 424 -3.02 31.28 -10.50
C LEU A 424 -3.03 31.98 -9.13
N ALA A 425 -4.15 31.93 -8.40
CA ALA A 425 -4.19 32.32 -6.98
C ALA A 425 -4.14 31.08 -6.07
N ILE A 426 -3.20 31.03 -5.14
CA ILE A 426 -3.10 29.96 -4.14
C ILE A 426 -4.05 30.34 -2.99
N GLY A 427 -5.09 29.56 -2.74
CA GLY A 427 -5.98 29.74 -1.58
C GLY A 427 -5.52 28.90 -0.38
N CYS A 428 -6.11 29.12 0.79
CA CYS A 428 -5.83 28.30 1.99
C CYS A 428 -6.03 26.80 1.74
N ARG A 429 -7.05 26.43 0.96
CA ARG A 429 -7.36 25.02 0.66
C ARG A 429 -6.28 24.39 -0.19
N SER A 430 -5.86 25.03 -1.28
CA SER A 430 -4.76 24.51 -2.11
C SER A 430 -3.45 24.50 -1.34
N LEU A 431 -3.16 25.52 -0.52
CA LEU A 431 -1.99 25.54 0.36
C LEU A 431 -2.00 24.38 1.36
N THR A 432 -3.16 24.03 1.92
CA THR A 432 -3.29 22.88 2.83
C THR A 432 -2.94 21.58 2.15
N TRP A 433 -3.41 21.38 0.91
CA TRP A 433 -3.07 20.18 0.16
C TRP A 433 -1.61 20.12 -0.27
N ILE A 434 -1.04 21.25 -0.70
CA ILE A 434 0.41 21.37 -0.95
C ILE A 434 1.19 21.02 0.33
N SER A 435 0.71 21.48 1.49
CA SER A 435 1.33 21.17 2.79
C SER A 435 1.23 19.68 3.12
N ILE A 436 0.07 19.05 2.89
CA ILE A 436 -0.11 17.60 3.09
C ILE A 436 0.84 16.81 2.18
N THR A 437 0.95 17.16 0.89
CA THR A 437 1.91 16.54 -0.02
C THR A 437 3.35 16.72 0.47
N GLY A 438 3.71 17.93 0.91
CA GLY A 438 5.02 18.22 1.49
C GLY A 438 5.31 17.39 2.75
N ILE A 439 4.30 17.21 3.60
CA ILE A 439 4.37 16.37 4.81
C ILE A 439 4.59 14.90 4.43
N TRP A 440 3.87 14.35 3.44
CA TRP A 440 4.07 12.98 2.97
C TRP A 440 5.46 12.77 2.34
N LEU A 441 5.93 13.69 1.52
CA LEU A 441 7.27 13.66 0.95
C LEU A 441 8.34 13.70 2.06
N SER A 442 8.15 14.58 3.05
CA SER A 442 9.05 14.69 4.21
C SER A 442 9.02 13.40 5.04
N SER A 443 7.85 12.81 5.27
CA SER A 443 7.66 11.54 5.98
C SER A 443 8.40 10.39 5.28
N PHE A 444 8.34 10.33 3.94
CA PHE A 444 9.08 9.36 3.14
C PHE A 444 10.59 9.59 3.20
N ILE A 445 11.06 10.84 3.08
CA ILE A 445 12.48 11.19 3.20
C ILE A 445 13.02 10.85 4.59
N LEU A 446 12.27 11.17 5.65
CA LEU A 446 12.62 10.83 7.02
C LEU A 446 12.72 9.31 7.20
N ASP A 447 11.82 8.53 6.60
CA ASP A 447 11.92 7.07 6.56
C ASP A 447 13.25 6.60 5.95
N SER A 448 13.65 7.17 4.81
CA SER A 448 14.91 6.85 4.14
C SER A 448 16.13 7.26 4.99
N ILE A 449 16.09 8.44 5.62
CA ILE A 449 17.14 8.90 6.54
C ILE A 449 17.23 8.00 7.75
N LEU A 450 16.11 7.68 8.41
CA LEU A 450 16.10 6.80 9.58
C LEU A 450 16.66 5.41 9.23
N ARG A 451 16.31 4.86 8.07
CA ARG A 451 16.90 3.60 7.58
C ARG A 451 18.40 3.74 7.40
N TYR A 452 18.84 4.77 6.68
CA TYR A 452 20.26 5.05 6.47
C TYR A 452 21.03 5.16 7.79
N LEU A 453 20.49 5.89 8.77
CA LEU A 453 21.10 6.07 10.08
C LEU A 453 21.16 4.77 10.88
N VAL A 454 20.08 4.00 10.91
CA VAL A 454 20.03 2.71 11.63
C VAL A 454 21.02 1.72 11.02
N CYS A 455 21.17 1.70 9.71
CA CYS A 455 22.16 0.84 9.07
C CYS A 455 23.59 1.30 9.29
N ARG A 456 23.84 2.60 9.20
CA ARG A 456 25.19 3.13 9.18
C ARG A 456 25.79 3.35 10.57
N PHE A 457 24.98 3.82 11.53
CA PHE A 457 25.45 4.32 12.83
C PHE A 457 24.97 3.50 14.03
N SER A 458 24.10 2.50 13.85
CA SER A 458 23.61 1.76 15.00
C SER A 458 24.73 0.94 15.65
N TRP A 459 25.15 1.40 16.83
CA TRP A 459 26.20 0.84 17.68
C TRP A 459 25.82 -0.54 18.26
N HIS A 460 24.53 -0.86 18.34
CA HIS A 460 24.10 -2.15 18.85
C HIS A 460 24.55 -3.29 17.91
N ARG A 461 25.13 -4.34 18.50
CA ARG A 461 25.58 -5.52 17.75
C ARG A 461 24.40 -6.38 17.28
N ASP A 462 23.27 -6.35 18.00
CA ASP A 462 22.12 -7.21 17.73
C ASP A 462 21.17 -6.62 16.68
N SER A 463 21.03 -7.32 15.56
CA SER A 463 20.14 -6.97 14.44
C SER A 463 18.66 -6.82 14.84
N VAL A 464 18.17 -7.66 15.77
CA VAL A 464 16.79 -7.64 16.26
C VAL A 464 16.48 -6.32 16.97
N HIS A 465 17.38 -5.83 17.82
CA HIS A 465 17.22 -4.56 18.51
C HIS A 465 17.20 -3.36 17.54
N LYS A 466 17.99 -3.42 16.46
CA LYS A 466 17.98 -2.37 15.41
C LYS A 466 16.63 -2.28 14.71
N VAL A 467 16.11 -3.42 14.26
CA VAL A 467 14.83 -3.50 13.55
C VAL A 467 13.68 -3.09 14.47
N ASN A 468 13.71 -3.54 15.72
CA ASN A 468 12.72 -3.16 16.71
C ASN A 468 12.71 -1.65 16.98
N SER A 469 13.89 -1.06 17.18
CA SER A 469 14.03 0.39 17.36
C SER A 469 13.52 1.15 16.12
N PHE A 470 13.93 0.73 14.92
CA PHE A 470 13.49 1.34 13.66
C PHE A 470 11.96 1.26 13.49
N TRP A 471 11.34 0.14 13.83
CA TRP A 471 9.89 -0.01 13.85
C TRP A 471 9.23 1.01 14.78
N HIS A 472 9.67 1.10 16.04
CA HIS A 472 9.09 2.03 17.00
C HIS A 472 9.18 3.49 16.52
N TRP A 473 10.34 3.89 15.98
CA TRP A 473 10.50 5.22 15.41
C TRP A 473 9.60 5.47 14.19
N ALA A 474 9.48 4.49 13.30
CA ALA A 474 8.60 4.58 12.14
C ALA A 474 7.13 4.73 12.58
N VAL A 475 6.65 3.90 13.51
CA VAL A 475 5.27 3.95 14.03
C VAL A 475 4.98 5.29 14.71
N VAL A 476 5.87 5.77 15.59
CA VAL A 476 5.69 7.07 16.27
C VAL A 476 5.63 8.20 15.26
N LYS A 477 6.54 8.22 14.28
CA LYS A 477 6.57 9.22 13.21
C LYS A 477 5.27 9.16 12.38
N ASP A 478 4.85 7.97 11.94
CA ASP A 478 3.64 7.80 11.12
C ASP A 478 2.36 8.20 11.87
N ALA A 479 2.29 7.91 13.18
CA ALA A 479 1.19 8.36 14.02
C ALA A 479 1.14 9.90 14.10
N ILE A 480 2.27 10.56 14.37
CA ILE A 480 2.35 12.02 14.42
C ILE A 480 1.95 12.64 13.07
N VAL A 481 2.52 12.14 11.97
CA VAL A 481 2.21 12.63 10.63
C VAL A 481 0.73 12.42 10.30
N THR A 482 0.19 11.25 10.62
CA THR A 482 -1.24 10.98 10.40
C THR A 482 -2.13 11.92 11.21
N CYS A 483 -1.83 12.16 12.49
CA CYS A 483 -2.57 13.11 13.31
C CYS A 483 -2.54 14.52 12.71
N ILE A 484 -1.40 14.98 12.19
CA ILE A 484 -1.29 16.29 11.51
C ILE A 484 -2.15 16.30 10.24
N VAL A 485 -2.05 15.28 9.39
CA VAL A 485 -2.84 15.19 8.14
C VAL A 485 -4.34 15.16 8.44
N ILE A 486 -4.78 14.31 9.38
CA ILE A 486 -6.19 14.25 9.80
C ILE A 486 -6.65 15.60 10.34
N THR A 487 -5.84 16.28 11.15
CA THR A 487 -6.19 17.60 11.67
C THR A 487 -6.35 18.63 10.55
N LEU A 488 -5.43 18.65 9.58
CA LEU A 488 -5.53 19.56 8.43
C LEU A 488 -6.78 19.28 7.59
N VAL A 489 -7.11 18.02 7.35
CA VAL A 489 -8.33 17.61 6.65
C VAL A 489 -9.58 18.02 7.44
N LEU A 490 -9.62 17.78 8.76
CA LEU A 490 -10.72 18.20 9.61
C LEU A 490 -10.89 19.71 9.62
N LEU A 491 -9.81 20.50 9.62
CA LEU A 491 -9.90 21.96 9.55
C LEU A 491 -10.53 22.43 8.23
N VAL A 492 -10.22 21.77 7.10
CA VAL A 492 -10.88 22.00 5.81
C VAL A 492 -12.38 21.70 5.93
N GLU A 493 -12.72 20.51 6.44
CA GLU A 493 -14.10 20.01 6.48
C GLU A 493 -14.98 20.71 7.52
N LEU A 494 -14.41 21.23 8.61
CA LEU A 494 -15.12 22.03 9.62
C LEU A 494 -15.40 23.46 9.14
N GLY A 495 -14.82 23.88 8.01
CA GLY A 495 -15.03 25.21 7.46
C GLY A 495 -14.08 26.26 8.03
N ARG A 496 -12.98 25.88 8.68
CA ARG A 496 -12.00 26.84 9.24
C ARG A 496 -11.48 27.83 8.18
N TYR A 497 -11.49 27.41 6.92
CA TYR A 497 -11.07 28.21 5.77
C TYR A 497 -12.19 29.05 5.14
N ASN A 498 -13.38 29.09 5.74
CA ASN A 498 -14.43 30.04 5.40
C ASN A 498 -14.19 31.35 6.15
N SER A 499 -13.21 32.10 5.66
CA SER A 499 -12.85 33.43 6.17
C SER A 499 -12.52 34.35 5.02
N CYS A 500 -12.61 35.66 5.27
CA CYS A 500 -12.17 36.68 4.32
C CYS A 500 -10.73 36.47 3.88
N TRP A 501 -9.85 36.09 4.81
CA TRP A 501 -8.44 35.85 4.54
C TRP A 501 -8.22 34.71 3.55
N CYS A 502 -8.89 33.58 3.78
CA CYS A 502 -8.75 32.42 2.89
C CYS A 502 -9.41 32.61 1.54
N ARG A 503 -10.49 33.40 1.44
CA ARG A 503 -11.13 33.73 0.16
C ARG A 503 -10.39 34.78 -0.64
N ALA A 504 -9.72 35.73 0.02
CA ALA A 504 -8.86 36.71 -0.65
C ALA A 504 -7.57 36.10 -1.24
N SER A 505 -7.29 34.82 -0.92
CA SER A 505 -6.38 33.95 -1.67
C SER A 505 -5.00 34.53 -1.96
N PHE A 506 -4.26 35.02 -0.96
CA PHE A 506 -2.91 35.61 -1.11
C PHE A 506 -2.71 36.52 -2.34
N SER A 507 -3.79 37.12 -2.85
CA SER A 507 -3.77 37.90 -4.09
C SER A 507 -3.27 39.32 -3.78
N HIS A 508 -2.66 39.96 -4.77
CA HIS A 508 -2.20 41.34 -4.67
C HIS A 508 -2.80 42.17 -5.83
N PRO A 509 -3.75 43.09 -5.55
CA PRO A 509 -4.32 43.40 -4.23
C PRO A 509 -5.21 42.27 -3.69
N SER A 510 -5.32 42.14 -2.37
CA SER A 510 -6.13 41.10 -1.74
C SER A 510 -7.62 41.48 -1.83
N SER A 511 -8.34 40.77 -2.70
CA SER A 511 -9.77 41.00 -2.94
C SER A 511 -10.58 39.70 -2.95
N VAL A 512 -11.85 39.81 -2.60
CA VAL A 512 -12.82 38.71 -2.66
C VAL A 512 -13.85 39.03 -3.74
N THR A 513 -13.85 38.25 -4.81
CA THR A 513 -14.85 38.36 -5.87
C THR A 513 -16.15 37.72 -5.42
N LEU A 514 -17.26 38.45 -5.48
CA LEU A 514 -18.60 37.96 -5.14
C LEU A 514 -19.48 37.72 -6.36
N SER A 515 -19.02 38.06 -7.57
CA SER A 515 -19.82 37.86 -8.77
C SER A 515 -20.14 36.37 -8.99
N PRO A 516 -21.38 36.03 -9.38
CA PRO A 516 -21.73 34.66 -9.74
C PRO A 516 -20.92 34.22 -10.97
N TYR A 517 -20.66 32.92 -11.09
CA TYR A 517 -20.09 32.38 -12.31
C TYR A 517 -20.93 32.78 -13.52
N SER A 518 -20.28 33.40 -14.52
CA SER A 518 -20.89 33.56 -15.84
C SER A 518 -21.26 32.19 -16.40
N ALA A 519 -22.24 32.09 -17.30
CA ALA A 519 -22.66 30.81 -17.88
C ALA A 519 -21.49 30.02 -18.50
N LYS A 520 -20.53 30.74 -19.10
CA LYS A 520 -19.30 30.15 -19.66
C LYS A 520 -18.39 29.59 -18.56
N GLN A 521 -18.03 30.40 -17.56
CA GLN A 521 -17.16 29.94 -16.46
C GLN A 521 -17.81 28.82 -15.64
N TRP A 522 -19.14 28.84 -15.53
CA TRP A 522 -19.92 27.79 -14.90
C TRP A 522 -19.76 26.46 -15.64
N SER A 523 -19.97 26.48 -16.97
CA SER A 523 -19.77 25.29 -17.81
C SER A 523 -18.32 24.78 -17.76
N GLU A 524 -17.34 25.68 -17.83
CA GLU A 524 -15.92 25.32 -17.68
C GLU A 524 -15.65 24.67 -16.32
N SER A 525 -16.20 25.23 -15.24
CA SER A 525 -16.06 24.67 -13.89
C SER A 525 -16.68 23.27 -13.80
N GLN A 526 -17.88 23.05 -14.34
CA GLN A 526 -18.51 21.72 -14.38
C GLN A 526 -17.63 20.70 -15.14
N ILE A 527 -17.06 21.11 -16.28
CA ILE A 527 -16.12 20.27 -17.04
C ILE A 527 -14.90 19.95 -16.19
N PHE A 528 -14.32 20.93 -15.48
CA PHE A 528 -13.19 20.69 -14.59
C PHE A 528 -13.53 19.73 -13.45
N TRP A 529 -14.70 19.85 -12.84
CA TRP A 529 -15.12 19.01 -11.72
C TRP A 529 -15.33 17.55 -12.12
N ALA A 530 -15.78 17.29 -13.35
CA ALA A 530 -15.93 15.93 -13.87
C ALA A 530 -14.61 15.37 -14.45
N SER A 531 -13.84 16.21 -15.15
CA SER A 531 -12.61 15.78 -15.81
C SER A 531 -11.49 15.46 -14.83
N LEU A 532 -11.33 16.21 -13.75
CA LEU A 532 -10.21 15.98 -12.83
C LEU A 532 -10.29 14.62 -12.13
N PRO A 533 -11.44 14.22 -11.55
CA PRO A 533 -11.52 12.89 -10.97
C PRO A 533 -11.38 11.79 -12.03
N LEU A 534 -11.91 12.03 -13.23
CA LEU A 534 -11.75 11.11 -14.34
C LEU A 534 -10.26 10.95 -14.75
N THR A 535 -9.51 12.05 -14.84
CA THR A 535 -8.06 12.04 -15.08
C THR A 535 -7.34 11.31 -13.95
N GLY A 536 -7.69 11.57 -12.69
CA GLY A 536 -7.15 10.85 -11.54
C GLY A 536 -7.38 9.34 -11.63
N LEU A 537 -8.59 8.90 -12.01
CA LEU A 537 -8.90 7.49 -12.23
C LEU A 537 -8.11 6.90 -13.40
N PHE A 538 -7.99 7.61 -14.52
CA PHE A 538 -7.18 7.17 -15.65
C PHE A 538 -5.70 7.05 -15.31
N VAL A 539 -5.14 7.98 -14.54
CA VAL A 539 -3.76 7.89 -14.06
C VAL A 539 -3.58 6.68 -13.15
N ASN A 540 -4.49 6.45 -12.21
CA ASN A 540 -4.42 5.28 -11.32
C ASN A 540 -4.62 3.96 -12.06
N LEU A 541 -5.55 3.92 -13.03
CA LEU A 541 -5.73 2.76 -13.89
C LEU A 541 -4.48 2.53 -14.75
N GLY A 542 -3.90 3.58 -15.33
CA GLY A 542 -2.65 3.50 -16.08
C GLY A 542 -1.49 2.99 -15.23
N LEU A 543 -1.39 3.42 -13.97
CA LEU A 543 -0.42 2.90 -13.00
C LEU A 543 -0.68 1.43 -12.67
N ILE A 544 -1.92 1.05 -12.37
CA ILE A 544 -2.29 -0.35 -12.11
C ILE A 544 -1.96 -1.21 -13.32
N LEU A 545 -2.33 -0.78 -14.53
CA LEU A 545 -2.02 -1.49 -15.77
C LEU A 545 -0.51 -1.56 -16.00
N TRP A 546 0.25 -0.51 -15.74
CA TRP A 546 1.71 -0.53 -15.85
C TRP A 546 2.36 -1.52 -14.86
N VAL A 547 1.79 -1.66 -13.67
CA VAL A 547 2.22 -2.65 -12.68
C VAL A 547 1.80 -4.06 -13.10
N GLU A 548 0.56 -4.27 -13.56
CA GLU A 548 -0.02 -5.58 -13.88
C GLU A 548 0.46 -6.14 -15.22
N LEU A 549 0.74 -5.26 -16.18
CA LEU A 549 1.18 -5.63 -17.51
C LEU A 549 2.70 -5.54 -17.58
N ARG A 550 3.34 -6.62 -18.01
CA ARG A 550 4.74 -6.60 -18.39
C ARG A 550 4.83 -6.34 -19.89
N PHE A 551 5.66 -5.38 -20.27
CA PHE A 551 6.06 -5.24 -21.67
C PHE A 551 7.03 -6.37 -22.01
N GLU A 552 6.53 -7.42 -22.66
CA GLU A 552 7.39 -8.45 -23.25
C GLU A 552 7.86 -7.98 -24.63
N ASN A 553 9.15 -7.68 -24.74
CA ASN A 553 9.91 -7.41 -25.97
C ASN A 553 9.25 -6.44 -26.99
N TRP A 554 9.68 -5.18 -26.99
CA TRP A 554 9.36 -4.14 -27.99
C TRP A 554 9.69 -4.50 -29.45
N ARG A 555 10.40 -5.62 -29.71
CA ARG A 555 10.87 -5.99 -31.06
C ARG A 555 9.75 -6.46 -32.00
N SER A 556 8.56 -6.75 -31.50
CA SER A 556 7.39 -7.06 -32.34
C SER A 556 6.56 -5.79 -32.56
N CYS A 557 6.16 -5.49 -33.81
CA CYS A 557 5.41 -4.27 -34.19
C CYS A 557 4.08 -4.04 -33.45
N ILE A 558 3.62 -5.02 -32.67
CA ILE A 558 2.42 -4.91 -31.83
C ILE A 558 2.85 -5.28 -30.41
N PRO A 559 2.78 -4.34 -29.44
CA PRO A 559 3.03 -4.66 -28.04
C PRO A 559 1.94 -5.62 -27.56
N TRP A 560 2.30 -6.90 -27.38
CA TRP A 560 1.43 -7.86 -26.73
C TRP A 560 1.57 -7.70 -25.23
N PHE A 561 0.48 -7.38 -24.55
CA PHE A 561 0.44 -7.30 -23.10
C PHE A 561 0.20 -8.71 -22.54
N SER A 562 1.19 -9.28 -21.87
CA SER A 562 1.00 -10.46 -21.04
C SER A 562 0.62 -10.00 -19.63
N LEU A 563 -0.49 -10.53 -19.10
CA LEU A 563 -0.85 -10.30 -17.71
C LEU A 563 0.24 -10.96 -16.87
N GLU A 564 1.08 -10.16 -16.21
CA GLU A 564 2.16 -10.65 -15.38
C GLU A 564 1.50 -11.17 -14.11
N GLY A 565 1.07 -12.45 -14.17
CA GLY A 565 0.18 -13.06 -13.21
C GLY A 565 0.57 -12.66 -11.79
N GLY A 566 -0.42 -12.30 -10.98
CA GLY A 566 -0.22 -11.70 -9.67
C GLY A 566 0.55 -12.59 -8.68
N SER A 567 0.44 -12.26 -7.39
CA SER A 567 1.04 -13.07 -6.32
C SER A 567 0.79 -14.57 -6.56
N PRO A 568 1.81 -15.45 -6.57
CA PRO A 568 1.61 -16.89 -6.77
C PRO A 568 0.80 -17.52 -5.63
N LEU A 569 0.70 -16.81 -4.50
CA LEU A 569 -0.12 -17.16 -3.35
C LEU A 569 -1.62 -17.02 -3.65
N TYR A 570 -1.98 -16.17 -4.62
CA TYR A 570 -3.35 -16.03 -5.10
C TYR A 570 -3.61 -16.97 -6.27
N LYS A 571 -4.49 -17.94 -6.04
CA LYS A 571 -4.99 -18.84 -7.06
C LYS A 571 -6.47 -18.58 -7.26
N SER A 572 -6.89 -18.54 -8.52
CA SER A 572 -8.33 -18.48 -8.82
C SER A 572 -9.03 -19.74 -8.29
N GLY A 573 -10.33 -19.66 -8.02
CA GLY A 573 -11.10 -20.83 -7.57
C GLY A 573 -11.00 -22.01 -8.55
N LYS A 574 -10.88 -21.73 -9.85
CA LYS A 574 -10.63 -22.73 -10.88
C LYS A 574 -9.26 -23.40 -10.72
N GLU A 575 -8.20 -22.61 -10.54
CA GLU A 575 -6.84 -23.15 -10.34
C GLU A 575 -6.74 -23.96 -9.04
N MET A 576 -7.39 -23.53 -7.96
CA MET A 576 -7.47 -24.30 -6.72
C MET A 576 -8.18 -25.64 -6.92
N GLN A 577 -9.29 -25.66 -7.67
CA GLN A 577 -10.02 -26.88 -7.97
C GLN A 577 -9.19 -27.83 -8.85
N GLU A 578 -8.52 -27.31 -9.88
CA GLU A 578 -7.61 -28.09 -10.74
C GLU A 578 -6.48 -28.76 -9.93
N GLU A 579 -5.89 -28.04 -8.98
CA GLU A 579 -4.87 -28.59 -8.08
C GLU A 579 -5.45 -29.64 -7.11
N LEU A 580 -6.66 -29.40 -6.59
CA LEU A 580 -7.33 -30.35 -5.70
C LEU A 580 -7.66 -31.66 -6.43
N ASP A 581 -8.13 -31.59 -7.66
CA ASP A 581 -8.45 -32.76 -8.46
C ASP A 581 -7.19 -33.56 -8.82
N GLU A 582 -6.07 -32.89 -9.11
CA GLU A 582 -4.78 -33.55 -9.27
C GLU A 582 -4.30 -34.22 -7.99
N LEU A 583 -4.42 -33.56 -6.84
CA LEU A 583 -4.05 -34.16 -5.55
C LEU A 583 -4.84 -35.45 -5.28
N LYS A 584 -6.13 -35.48 -5.63
CA LYS A 584 -6.96 -36.69 -5.55
C LYS A 584 -6.50 -37.78 -6.51
N GLU A 585 -6.09 -37.42 -7.73
CA GLU A 585 -5.56 -38.39 -8.69
C GLU A 585 -4.23 -39.00 -8.21
N LEU A 586 -3.35 -38.19 -7.61
CA LEU A 586 -2.09 -38.65 -7.03
C LEU A 586 -2.32 -39.58 -5.84
N GLU A 587 -3.21 -39.19 -4.92
CA GLU A 587 -3.60 -40.00 -3.77
C GLU A 587 -4.24 -41.34 -4.20
N LYS A 588 -5.07 -41.32 -5.25
CA LYS A 588 -5.63 -42.56 -5.83
C LYS A 588 -4.55 -43.48 -6.41
N LYS A 589 -3.52 -42.92 -7.06
CA LYS A 589 -2.40 -43.70 -7.61
C LYS A 589 -1.55 -44.31 -6.49
N GLU A 590 -1.33 -43.58 -5.40
CA GLU A 590 -0.61 -44.05 -4.21
C GLU A 590 -1.33 -45.25 -3.58
N ILE A 591 -2.64 -45.14 -3.31
CA ILE A 591 -3.46 -46.24 -2.77
C ILE A 591 -3.45 -47.46 -3.70
N THR A 592 -3.50 -47.24 -5.02
CA THR A 592 -3.48 -48.35 -6.00
C THR A 592 -2.12 -49.05 -6.02
N TYR A 593 -1.03 -48.31 -5.82
CA TYR A 593 0.32 -48.86 -5.74
C TYR A 593 0.49 -49.70 -4.47
N ASP A 594 0.06 -49.19 -3.33
CA ASP A 594 0.11 -49.90 -2.05
C ASP A 594 -0.69 -51.21 -2.10
N HIS A 595 -1.92 -51.17 -2.62
CA HIS A 595 -2.70 -52.39 -2.81
C HIS A 595 -2.06 -53.39 -3.78
N ARG A 596 -1.40 -52.93 -4.84
CA ARG A 596 -0.68 -53.84 -5.76
C ARG A 596 0.53 -54.45 -5.06
N PHE A 597 1.25 -53.67 -4.27
CA PHE A 597 2.42 -54.12 -3.51
C PHE A 597 2.02 -55.16 -2.46
N GLU A 598 0.97 -54.89 -1.68
CA GLU A 598 0.41 -55.84 -0.71
C GLU A 598 -0.05 -57.14 -1.38
N ASN A 599 -0.76 -57.06 -2.51
CA ASN A 599 -1.20 -58.26 -3.24
C ASN A 599 -0.02 -59.05 -3.81
N THR A 600 1.04 -58.38 -4.29
CA THR A 600 2.25 -59.06 -4.79
C THR A 600 3.01 -59.74 -3.65
N MET A 601 3.09 -59.11 -2.48
CA MET A 601 3.67 -59.69 -1.26
C MET A 601 2.85 -60.87 -0.74
N LEU A 602 1.52 -60.82 -0.84
CA LEU A 602 0.63 -61.94 -0.49
C LEU A 602 0.75 -63.10 -1.46
N GLU A 603 0.85 -62.84 -2.78
CA GLU A 603 1.05 -63.89 -3.78
C GLU A 603 2.44 -64.52 -3.68
N ALA A 604 3.49 -63.74 -3.41
CA ALA A 604 4.83 -64.27 -3.14
C ALA A 604 4.87 -65.15 -1.87
N ASN A 605 3.95 -64.95 -0.93
CA ASN A 605 3.82 -65.73 0.30
C ASN A 605 2.77 -66.86 0.23
N LYS A 606 2.14 -67.12 -0.92
CA LYS A 606 1.24 -68.29 -1.05
C LYS A 606 2.06 -69.58 -0.99
N PRO A 607 1.82 -70.45 0.01
CA PRO A 607 2.58 -71.66 0.20
C PRO A 607 2.02 -72.78 -0.71
N GLU A 608 2.29 -72.71 -2.01
CA GLU A 608 2.09 -73.87 -2.88
C GLU A 608 3.41 -74.27 -3.55
N LEU A 609 3.96 -75.36 -3.03
CA LEU A 609 4.90 -76.29 -3.63
C LEU A 609 6.32 -75.78 -3.96
N LYS A 610 7.22 -75.90 -2.97
CA LYS A 610 8.41 -76.77 -3.11
C LYS A 610 8.76 -77.38 -1.74
N HIS A 611 8.32 -78.62 -1.55
CA HIS A 611 9.13 -79.61 -0.83
C HIS A 611 10.46 -79.72 -1.59
N VAL A 612 11.55 -79.21 -1.03
CA VAL A 612 12.92 -79.78 -1.01
C VAL A 612 13.82 -78.74 -0.34
N GLU A 613 14.52 -79.19 0.70
CA GLU A 613 15.60 -78.54 1.45
C GLU A 613 15.27 -77.30 2.27
N ALA A 614 14.73 -77.59 3.46
CA ALA A 614 14.90 -76.76 4.64
C ALA A 614 16.30 -76.97 5.23
N VAL A 615 17.21 -76.00 5.08
CA VAL A 615 18.26 -75.64 6.04
C VAL A 615 18.65 -74.18 5.76
N GLU A 616 18.78 -73.37 6.83
CA GLU A 616 19.33 -72.00 6.86
C GLU A 616 18.49 -70.85 6.28
N LEU A 617 17.46 -70.41 7.02
CA LEU A 617 17.17 -68.97 7.13
C LEU A 617 16.34 -68.71 8.39
N ARG A 618 17.03 -68.66 9.53
CA ARG A 618 16.47 -68.40 10.84
C ARG A 618 17.23 -67.25 11.51
N GLU A 619 17.27 -66.08 10.87
CA GLU A 619 17.89 -64.89 11.50
C GLU A 619 17.44 -63.53 10.95
N PHE A 620 16.19 -63.40 10.46
CA PHE A 620 15.69 -62.09 9.98
C PHE A 620 14.23 -61.80 10.36
N LYS A 621 13.84 -62.15 11.59
CA LYS A 621 12.49 -61.91 12.11
C LYS A 621 12.48 -61.37 13.55
N GLU A 622 13.28 -60.34 13.81
CA GLU A 622 13.09 -59.45 14.96
C GLU A 622 13.25 -58.00 14.47
N GLY A 623 12.15 -57.27 14.38
CA GLY A 623 12.18 -55.87 13.92
C GLY A 623 10.83 -55.29 13.49
N ALA A 624 9.79 -56.11 13.31
CA ALA A 624 8.46 -55.66 12.90
C ALA A 624 7.44 -55.80 14.04
N HIS A 625 7.57 -54.98 15.08
CA HIS A 625 6.47 -54.67 15.99
C HIS A 625 6.59 -53.21 16.42
N VAL A 626 5.45 -52.51 16.44
CA VAL A 626 5.18 -51.08 16.78
C VAL A 626 4.87 -50.20 15.56
N ARG A 627 3.64 -50.36 15.04
CA ARG A 627 2.87 -49.27 14.41
C ARG A 627 1.38 -49.62 14.36
N GLU A 628 0.74 -49.73 15.53
CA GLU A 628 -0.72 -49.64 15.65
C GLU A 628 -1.06 -48.40 16.46
N GLY A 629 -1.58 -47.37 15.79
CA GLY A 629 -1.92 -46.10 16.45
C GLY A 629 -2.28 -44.96 15.50
N TYR A 630 -3.01 -45.22 14.41
CA TYR A 630 -3.49 -44.16 13.50
C TYR A 630 -4.93 -44.38 13.01
N GLY A 631 -5.79 -44.94 13.87
CA GLY A 631 -7.18 -45.25 13.52
C GLY A 631 -8.25 -44.23 13.97
N GLN A 632 -7.92 -43.20 14.76
CA GLN A 632 -8.95 -42.44 15.50
C GLN A 632 -9.10 -40.95 15.15
N SER A 633 -8.36 -40.42 14.16
CA SER A 633 -8.42 -38.99 13.81
C SER A 633 -9.27 -38.64 12.57
N GLN A 634 -9.81 -39.64 11.85
CA GLN A 634 -10.63 -39.37 10.66
C GLN A 634 -12.10 -39.01 10.95
N GLY A 635 -12.58 -39.17 12.19
CA GLY A 635 -13.96 -38.84 12.57
C GLY A 635 -14.26 -37.35 12.79
N LEU A 636 -13.24 -36.51 13.01
CA LEU A 636 -13.43 -35.12 13.43
C LEU A 636 -13.62 -34.13 12.27
N TRP A 637 -13.23 -34.50 11.04
CA TRP A 637 -13.24 -33.60 9.88
C TRP A 637 -14.56 -33.58 9.07
N ARG A 638 -15.62 -34.24 9.53
CA ARG A 638 -16.96 -34.17 8.92
C ARG A 638 -17.94 -33.23 9.64
N ALA A 639 -17.53 -32.64 10.77
CA ALA A 639 -18.39 -31.77 11.58
C ALA A 639 -17.94 -30.29 11.61
N VAL A 640 -16.90 -29.94 10.85
CA VAL A 640 -16.48 -28.57 10.55
C VAL A 640 -16.68 -28.37 9.06
#